data_AF-A0A929JMX0-F1
#
_entry.id   AF-A0A929JMX0-F1
#
_cell.length_a   1.000
_cell.length_b   1.000
_cell.length_c   1.000
_cell.angle_alpha   90.00
_cell.angle_beta   90.00
_cell.angle_gamma   90.00
#
_symmetry.space_group_name_H-M   'P 1'
#
loop_
_entity.id
_entity.type
_entity.pdbx_description
1 polymer ?
#
loop_
_entity_poly.entity_id
_entity_poly.type
_entity_poly.pdbx_seq_one_letter_code
_entity_poly.pdbx_strand_id
1 'polypeptide(L)'
;MEMKVKGIICVFSLFLLVVGLNGSAVGMDDLSALRKKAKERSENQEKEIFDAMSEREEKYKTPNGDVTSEVKIFSKGKKMRIERLIRVMNQGDQDGNAEGIMNIILFDGQKAWEFTSLFGKEKGKREISNKKWEERQRLKTWWKWLPEESKIVGRETVSDQDCYIIDVNGEKQVPYNKIWISSRNLRMVKGIKKYGKRTKLITHSDFRTLIKDLEFPFRSEMYVNGKLQSTAITKSFEINKGLSDEIFDPEKVEVKGLDFTEALDEVFSKTIPHGKWSPGIPKQEIPDNIPSDVREKIEGLYSKKARHRMKAAHALGKMGERAVPAIPFLIAMLDDDTPVIMGDFYKRTPGGAASSALSQMGRPAIEPLISILKEGNNKVRLESLMALQNLYRRIKDSRIIDAVIEALNEGNLKVKIRAVIILKEIKSPRAIEALSTAMQDKDVEVRKKIVHVFKSIKDPRTVEPLIAALKDEDKEIRRIAAEGLSRNKAPIAVDPLINASKDQDASVRRAAILALDSHKDILRVREVFIDALKDPDVTVRRSALSIIAQNPVKWSLEPLIFALQDKDPKIRKRSTLGLAYLCDGHAVGPLIKALKDSNKGVRKGAAGALGGLYTKTKDPRIVDPLIEATQDIEPEVRENAVGALKIKDPRITKILNMALKDKEPGVRGAAARSLKSIKDEQSVEHLIPLLKDENIEVRIEAIGALREMKDERVFEPLFAVVKDKSYRNTRALKMKHPFRRIEDDRELAIKVLGEKGDPRAIIPLAALLKDNAEEQKYRYKAAEALGRINDPRAIDTLIQTLEDKDKIVRQYAAEALARRKDRRVLPTLLDGLNDKNVFVRQKAASSLWHFKDDRFVEPLIKALDDKDGYVQEASARALGRIGDPRAVEPLINALTKKGMAAGWARAELQAITKVNFGHDVKKWKAWWIKNKETCIKFNKIEIQMKENTDPELVEYLIKAIRDQYPYTRKRAARALAYSKDSRVLTCLINALNDPNPGVRASAALALGIKGESGAVVSLNRSLSDEDKEVRSAVAYALQKLRDKRSVEPLIIALNDPNRLVKAAVIWALMDIGDPRSIEPLIKTLRDQDPSIRSVALRALKKMTGESFSRDPEAWLKWWNETKK
;
A
#
# COMPACT_ATOMS: atom_id res chain seq x y z
N MET A 1 10.09 24.48 15.20
CA MET A 1 10.03 25.28 16.44
C MET A 1 8.58 25.32 16.87
N GLU A 2 8.14 25.08 18.09
CA GLU A 2 8.72 24.69 19.39
C GLU A 2 7.49 24.37 20.26
N MET A 3 7.54 23.36 21.14
CA MET A 3 6.40 23.03 22.00
C MET A 3 6.83 22.57 23.40
N LYS A 4 6.45 23.40 24.38
CA LYS A 4 5.93 23.14 25.75
C LYS A 4 6.70 22.20 26.70
N VAL A 5 7.13 22.76 27.84
CA VAL A 5 7.53 22.03 29.05
C VAL A 5 7.19 22.84 30.33
N LYS A 6 6.79 22.11 31.40
CA LYS A 6 6.70 22.45 32.84
C LYS A 6 5.55 23.37 33.28
N GLY A 7 4.89 23.14 34.43
CA GLY A 7 5.20 22.29 35.57
C GLY A 7 5.06 23.12 36.85
N ILE A 8 4.22 22.69 37.79
CA ILE A 8 4.07 23.29 39.13
C ILE A 8 4.43 22.27 40.20
N ILE A 9 4.99 22.83 41.25
CA ILE A 9 5.77 22.30 42.36
C ILE A 9 4.86 21.89 43.53
N CYS A 10 5.38 20.91 44.29
CA CYS A 10 5.23 20.53 45.70
C CYS A 10 4.25 21.30 46.61
N VAL A 11 3.67 20.59 47.59
CA VAL A 11 4.04 20.72 49.03
C VAL A 11 3.87 19.36 49.73
N PHE A 12 4.79 19.05 50.64
CA PHE A 12 4.97 17.84 51.44
C PHE A 12 4.15 17.87 52.76
N SER A 13 3.85 16.67 53.29
CA SER A 13 3.74 16.31 54.72
C SER A 13 2.45 16.56 55.54
N LEU A 14 1.88 15.46 56.08
CA LEU A 14 1.86 15.07 57.52
C LEU A 14 0.48 14.64 58.15
N PHE A 15 0.51 13.49 58.87
CA PHE A 15 -0.28 13.01 60.04
C PHE A 15 -1.79 12.64 59.94
N LEU A 16 -2.15 11.37 60.20
CA LEU A 16 -2.56 10.82 61.53
C LEU A 16 -2.97 9.32 61.48
N LEU A 17 -2.65 8.61 62.57
CA LEU A 17 -3.08 7.25 62.94
C LEU A 17 -4.52 7.24 63.49
N VAL A 18 -5.34 6.23 63.14
CA VAL A 18 -6.24 5.47 64.03
C VAL A 18 -6.45 4.07 63.44
N VAL A 19 -6.31 3.04 64.29
CA VAL A 19 -6.58 1.63 64.02
C VAL A 19 -8.09 1.37 64.03
N GLY A 20 -8.56 0.65 63.01
CA GLY A 20 -9.91 0.07 62.96
C GLY A 20 -9.87 -1.19 62.10
N LEU A 21 -9.55 -2.31 62.74
CA LEU A 21 -9.67 -3.66 62.21
C LEU A 21 -11.11 -3.98 61.77
N ASN A 22 -11.19 -4.96 60.87
CA ASN A 22 -12.33 -5.79 60.51
C ASN A 22 -13.35 -5.19 59.53
N GLY A 23 -13.35 -5.75 58.32
CA GLY A 23 -14.34 -5.42 57.31
C GLY A 23 -14.19 -6.22 56.02
N SER A 24 -14.31 -7.54 56.13
CA SER A 24 -14.75 -8.45 55.06
C SER A 24 -13.87 -8.67 53.83
N ALA A 25 -13.78 -9.93 53.44
CA ALA A 25 -13.51 -10.37 52.09
C ALA A 25 -14.53 -9.73 51.12
N VAL A 26 -14.25 -8.53 50.62
CA VAL A 26 -15.05 -7.93 49.55
C VAL A 26 -14.47 -8.44 48.23
N GLY A 27 -15.29 -9.19 47.49
CA GLY A 27 -14.98 -9.69 46.16
C GLY A 27 -14.59 -8.56 45.22
N MET A 28 -13.29 -8.33 45.02
CA MET A 28 -12.80 -7.56 43.89
C MET A 28 -12.88 -8.43 42.64
N ASP A 29 -14.06 -8.48 42.03
CA ASP A 29 -14.26 -9.00 40.68
C ASP A 29 -13.97 -7.94 39.60
N ASP A 30 -13.66 -6.70 40.02
CA ASP A 30 -13.28 -5.60 39.13
C ASP A 30 -11.76 -5.50 38.92
N LEU A 31 -11.33 -5.86 37.71
CA LEU A 31 -9.95 -5.74 37.26
C LEU A 31 -9.47 -4.28 37.22
N SER A 32 -10.35 -3.31 37.00
CA SER A 32 -10.00 -1.88 36.93
C SER A 32 -9.53 -1.36 38.30
N ALA A 33 -10.24 -1.74 39.37
CA ALA A 33 -9.86 -1.45 40.74
C ALA A 33 -8.53 -2.12 41.13
N LEU A 34 -8.35 -3.39 40.73
CA LEU A 34 -7.10 -4.14 40.98
C LEU A 34 -5.89 -3.47 40.30
N ARG A 35 -6.06 -2.99 39.05
CA ARG A 35 -5.02 -2.23 38.33
C ARG A 35 -4.68 -0.92 39.01
N LYS A 36 -5.70 -0.17 39.45
CA LYS A 36 -5.51 1.11 40.15
C LYS A 36 -4.72 0.90 41.45
N LYS A 37 -5.11 -0.10 42.25
CA LYS A 37 -4.43 -0.47 43.50
C LYS A 37 -2.98 -0.91 43.26
N ALA A 38 -2.72 -1.68 42.19
CA ALA A 38 -1.37 -2.10 41.82
C ALA A 38 -0.49 -0.90 41.40
N LYS A 39 -1.07 0.06 40.66
CA LYS A 39 -0.39 1.30 40.27
C LYS A 39 -0.02 2.16 41.49
N GLU A 40 -0.99 2.45 42.36
CA GLU A 40 -0.78 3.26 43.57
C GLU A 40 0.27 2.62 44.50
N ARG A 41 0.22 1.31 44.69
CA ARG A 41 1.21 0.56 45.47
C ARG A 41 2.62 0.69 44.87
N SER A 42 2.75 0.56 43.56
CA SER A 42 4.04 0.72 42.86
C SER A 42 4.60 2.13 43.02
N GLU A 43 3.75 3.17 42.90
CA GLU A 43 4.16 4.57 43.06
C GLU A 43 4.57 4.90 44.50
N ASN A 44 3.94 4.28 45.50
CA ASN A 44 4.34 4.42 46.90
C ASN A 44 5.65 3.67 47.20
N GLN A 45 5.86 2.48 46.64
CA GLN A 45 7.11 1.73 46.79
C GLN A 45 8.30 2.46 46.17
N GLU A 46 8.13 3.13 45.03
CA GLU A 46 9.18 3.96 44.41
C GLU A 46 9.59 5.15 45.29
N LYS A 47 8.75 5.61 46.24
CA LYS A 47 9.09 6.67 47.20
C LYS A 47 9.86 6.15 48.41
N GLU A 48 9.68 4.88 48.78
CA GLU A 48 10.32 4.26 49.95
C GLU A 48 11.66 3.61 49.62
N ILE A 49 11.94 3.33 48.34
CA ILE A 49 13.19 2.73 47.85
C ILE A 49 13.97 3.78 47.05
N PHE A 50 14.97 4.40 47.68
CA PHE A 50 15.88 5.36 47.07
C PHE A 50 16.91 4.67 46.15
N ASP A 51 17.43 3.53 46.60
CA ASP A 51 18.30 2.65 45.84
C ASP A 51 18.09 1.17 46.21
N ALA A 52 18.49 0.27 45.33
CA ALA A 52 18.42 -1.17 45.55
C ALA A 52 19.52 -1.93 44.80
N MET A 53 20.00 -3.00 45.41
CA MET A 53 20.91 -3.98 44.83
C MET A 53 20.32 -5.38 44.98
N SER A 54 20.32 -6.19 43.92
CA SER A 54 19.99 -7.61 44.03
C SER A 54 21.01 -8.47 43.32
N GLU A 55 21.48 -9.52 43.98
CA GLU A 55 22.34 -10.54 43.39
C GLU A 55 21.54 -11.82 43.18
N ARG A 56 21.68 -12.42 41.99
CA ARG A 56 20.93 -13.62 41.61
C ARG A 56 21.83 -14.59 40.88
N GLU A 57 21.53 -15.87 41.04
CA GLU A 57 22.10 -16.94 40.25
C GLU A 57 21.00 -17.52 39.37
N GLU A 58 21.23 -17.55 38.06
CA GLU A 58 20.32 -18.13 37.09
C GLU A 58 20.98 -19.37 36.49
N LYS A 59 20.26 -20.49 36.49
CA LYS A 59 20.70 -21.75 35.92
C LYS A 59 19.79 -22.11 34.74
N TYR A 60 20.39 -22.35 33.57
CA TYR A 60 19.72 -22.68 32.32
C TYR A 60 20.11 -24.08 31.87
N LYS A 61 19.12 -24.94 31.61
CA LYS A 61 19.37 -26.27 31.04
C LYS A 61 19.61 -26.15 29.55
N THR A 62 20.74 -26.65 29.06
CA THR A 62 21.02 -26.77 27.62
C THR A 62 21.35 -28.21 27.25
N PRO A 63 21.21 -28.61 25.97
CA PRO A 63 21.63 -29.95 25.52
C PRO A 63 23.11 -30.26 25.76
N ASN A 64 23.96 -29.25 25.98
CA ASN A 64 25.42 -29.35 26.08
C ASN A 64 25.95 -29.12 27.51
N GLY A 65 25.09 -29.10 28.52
CA GLY A 65 25.45 -28.79 29.92
C GLY A 65 24.59 -27.68 30.53
N ASP A 66 24.60 -27.57 31.86
CA ASP A 66 23.92 -26.50 32.57
C ASP A 66 24.75 -25.21 32.48
N VAL A 67 24.13 -24.12 32.05
CA VAL A 67 24.76 -22.79 32.04
C VAL A 67 24.31 -22.05 33.29
N THR A 68 25.25 -21.63 34.12
CA THR A 68 24.98 -20.77 35.27
C THR A 68 25.32 -19.33 34.91
N SER A 69 24.58 -18.38 35.45
CA SER A 69 24.94 -16.97 35.34
C SER A 69 24.66 -16.24 36.64
N GLU A 70 25.65 -15.51 37.11
CA GLU A 70 25.52 -14.60 38.24
C GLU A 70 25.08 -13.24 37.70
N VAL A 71 24.03 -12.68 38.28
CA VAL A 71 23.41 -11.43 37.84
C VAL A 71 23.34 -10.47 39.01
N LYS A 72 24.03 -9.34 38.92
CA LYS A 72 23.91 -8.23 39.88
C LYS A 72 23.11 -7.11 39.25
N ILE A 73 22.09 -6.63 39.95
CA ILE A 73 21.22 -5.55 39.48
C ILE A 73 21.29 -4.42 40.49
N PHE A 74 21.69 -3.24 40.03
CA PHE A 74 21.74 -2.00 40.80
C PHE A 74 20.72 -1.03 40.24
N SER A 75 20.01 -0.31 41.11
CA SER A 75 19.07 0.74 40.71
C SER A 75 19.10 1.90 41.70
N LYS A 76 19.09 3.14 41.21
CA LYS A 76 19.02 4.37 42.01
C LYS A 76 18.22 5.42 41.24
N GLY A 77 17.04 5.79 41.74
CA GLY A 77 16.10 6.65 41.00
C GLY A 77 15.79 6.10 39.60
N LYS A 78 16.10 6.88 38.55
CA LYS A 78 15.95 6.43 37.14
C LYS A 78 17.13 5.63 36.60
N LYS A 79 18.26 5.55 37.32
CA LYS A 79 19.49 4.88 36.88
C LYS A 79 19.44 3.38 37.17
N MET A 80 20.04 2.57 36.31
CA MET A 80 20.08 1.12 36.47
C MET A 80 21.37 0.53 35.89
N ARG A 81 21.95 -0.47 36.55
CA ARG A 81 23.10 -1.25 36.04
C ARG A 81 22.81 -2.73 36.26
N ILE A 82 23.01 -3.55 35.25
CA ILE A 82 22.83 -5.00 35.28
C ILE A 82 24.16 -5.61 34.84
N GLU A 83 24.80 -6.33 35.74
CA GLU A 83 25.99 -7.11 35.45
C GLU A 83 25.58 -8.57 35.38
N ARG A 84 26.07 -9.28 34.36
CA ARG A 84 25.78 -10.68 34.13
C ARG A 84 27.07 -11.39 33.78
N LEU A 85 27.52 -12.25 34.68
CA LEU A 85 28.63 -13.15 34.47
C LEU A 85 28.09 -14.53 34.11
N ILE A 86 28.30 -14.97 32.87
CA ILE A 86 27.83 -16.27 32.37
C ILE A 86 28.98 -17.27 32.48
N ARG A 87 28.75 -18.39 33.17
CA ARG A 87 29.67 -19.51 33.30
C ARG A 87 29.05 -20.77 32.70
N VAL A 88 29.81 -21.49 31.89
CA VAL A 88 29.38 -22.78 31.35
C VAL A 88 30.00 -23.86 32.24
N MET A 89 29.19 -24.53 33.05
CA MET A 89 29.69 -25.57 33.96
C MET A 89 29.86 -26.88 33.18
N ASN A 90 31.07 -27.44 33.16
CA ASN A 90 31.31 -28.81 32.70
C ASN A 90 31.19 -29.78 33.89
N GLN A 91 30.83 -31.04 33.60
CA GLN A 91 30.86 -32.11 34.61
C GLN A 91 32.33 -32.41 34.98
N GLY A 92 32.82 -31.80 36.07
CA GLY A 92 34.17 -32.03 36.60
C GLY A 92 34.72 -30.92 37.50
N ASP A 93 34.29 -29.68 37.32
CA ASP A 93 34.79 -28.54 38.10
C ASP A 93 33.91 -28.32 39.35
N GLN A 94 34.39 -28.72 40.54
CA GLN A 94 33.74 -28.42 41.82
C GLN A 94 34.24 -27.13 42.47
N ASP A 95 35.34 -26.54 41.98
CA ASP A 95 35.89 -25.29 42.50
C ASP A 95 35.52 -24.15 41.56
N GLY A 96 34.62 -23.25 42.00
CA GLY A 96 33.98 -22.17 41.24
C GLY A 96 34.88 -21.05 40.66
N ASN A 97 36.10 -21.38 40.21
CA ASN A 97 37.11 -20.46 39.70
C ASN A 97 37.18 -20.35 38.16
N ALA A 98 36.26 -20.96 37.41
CA ALA A 98 36.22 -20.80 35.95
C ALA A 98 35.88 -19.35 35.55
N GLU A 99 36.78 -18.65 34.86
CA GLU A 99 36.53 -17.30 34.32
C GLU A 99 35.28 -17.32 33.41
N GLY A 100 34.39 -16.33 33.53
CA GLY A 100 33.12 -16.30 32.80
C GLY A 100 33.04 -15.18 31.76
N ILE A 101 31.98 -15.17 30.95
CA ILE A 101 31.69 -14.09 30.01
C ILE A 101 30.91 -13.00 30.74
N MET A 102 31.46 -11.79 30.81
CA MET A 102 30.81 -10.65 31.46
C MET A 102 30.01 -9.83 30.45
N ASN A 103 28.77 -9.48 30.81
CA ASN A 103 27.91 -8.54 30.10
C ASN A 103 27.35 -7.52 31.09
N ILE A 104 27.59 -6.24 30.84
CA ILE A 104 27.12 -5.14 31.68
C ILE A 104 26.18 -4.26 30.84
N ILE A 105 24.94 -4.07 31.30
CA ILE A 105 23.97 -3.15 30.73
C ILE A 105 23.76 -2.01 31.72
N LEU A 106 24.00 -0.77 31.29
CA LEU A 106 23.96 0.41 32.14
C LEU A 106 23.06 1.49 31.55
N PHE A 107 22.17 2.05 32.36
CA PHE A 107 21.31 3.17 32.02
C PHE A 107 21.56 4.31 33.02
N ASP A 108 22.08 5.43 32.52
CA ASP A 108 22.52 6.58 33.32
C ASP A 108 21.39 7.57 33.68
N GLY A 109 20.16 7.29 33.22
CA GLY A 109 18.98 8.14 33.36
C GLY A 109 18.58 8.86 32.08
N GLN A 110 19.44 8.90 31.06
CA GLN A 110 19.19 9.48 29.73
C GLN A 110 19.45 8.49 28.59
N LYS A 111 20.52 7.69 28.68
CA LYS A 111 20.99 6.75 27.64
C LYS A 111 21.29 5.38 28.21
N ALA A 112 21.17 4.36 27.35
CA ALA A 112 21.49 2.96 27.67
C ALA A 112 22.76 2.50 26.94
N TRP A 113 23.62 1.79 27.66
CA TRP A 113 24.91 1.29 27.23
C TRP A 113 24.98 -0.22 27.46
N GLU A 114 25.61 -0.95 26.54
CA GLU A 114 25.98 -2.36 26.71
C GLU A 114 27.49 -2.50 26.60
N PHE A 115 28.08 -3.29 27.50
CA PHE A 115 29.48 -3.66 27.54
C PHE A 115 29.58 -5.19 27.64
N THR A 116 30.51 -5.82 26.91
CA THR A 116 30.66 -7.29 26.99
C THR A 116 32.09 -7.74 26.71
N SER A 117 32.52 -8.82 27.38
CA SER A 117 33.82 -9.45 27.13
C SER A 117 33.85 -10.26 25.81
N LEU A 118 32.69 -10.49 25.18
CA LEU A 118 32.55 -11.25 23.92
C LEU A 118 33.35 -10.69 22.73
N PHE A 119 33.74 -9.40 22.76
CA PHE A 119 34.38 -8.71 21.62
C PHE A 119 35.80 -8.18 21.94
N GLY A 120 36.45 -8.71 22.98
CA GLY A 120 37.81 -8.34 23.39
C GLY A 120 37.90 -7.15 24.35
N LYS A 121 39.08 -6.98 24.98
CA LYS A 121 39.31 -6.09 26.14
C LYS A 121 39.14 -4.58 25.88
N GLU A 122 39.07 -4.10 24.64
CA GLU A 122 39.08 -2.65 24.36
C GLU A 122 37.93 -2.09 23.49
N LYS A 123 37.01 -2.91 22.95
CA LYS A 123 35.92 -2.39 22.10
C LYS A 123 34.60 -3.09 22.33
N GLY A 124 33.88 -2.66 23.37
CA GLY A 124 32.55 -3.15 23.68
C GLY A 124 31.49 -2.09 23.95
N LYS A 125 31.76 -0.78 23.79
CA LYS A 125 30.81 0.29 24.11
C LYS A 125 29.78 0.47 22.99
N ARG A 126 28.54 0.03 23.22
CA ARG A 126 27.42 0.25 22.29
C ARG A 126 26.29 1.04 22.94
N GLU A 127 25.95 2.19 22.38
CA GLU A 127 24.72 2.90 22.74
C GLU A 127 23.50 2.11 22.21
N ILE A 128 22.59 1.74 23.10
CA ILE A 128 21.35 1.05 22.78
C ILE A 128 20.22 2.09 22.69
N SER A 129 19.38 2.01 21.66
CA SER A 129 18.25 2.93 21.51
C SER A 129 17.35 2.93 22.75
N ASN A 130 17.01 4.11 23.29
CA ASN A 130 16.10 4.29 24.43
C ASN A 130 14.77 3.53 24.27
N LYS A 131 14.26 3.40 23.03
CA LYS A 131 13.03 2.64 22.73
C LYS A 131 13.13 1.16 23.14
N LYS A 132 14.25 0.49 22.84
CA LYS A 132 14.47 -0.92 23.23
C LYS A 132 14.61 -1.09 24.74
N TRP A 133 15.19 -0.11 25.43
CA TRP A 133 15.29 -0.11 26.88
C TRP A 133 13.92 0.10 27.56
N GLU A 134 13.16 1.10 27.11
CA GLU A 134 11.80 1.35 27.59
C GLU A 134 10.86 0.17 27.35
N GLU A 135 10.95 -0.49 26.20
CA GLU A 135 10.20 -1.72 25.90
C GLU A 135 10.52 -2.84 26.90
N ARG A 136 11.78 -3.01 27.31
CA ARG A 136 12.19 -4.00 28.32
C ARG A 136 11.68 -3.65 29.73
N GLN A 137 11.62 -2.37 30.09
CA GLN A 137 11.06 -1.94 31.38
C GLN A 137 9.53 -2.08 31.43
N ARG A 138 8.84 -1.83 30.32
CA ARG A 138 7.37 -1.98 30.23
C ARG A 138 6.92 -3.40 30.57
N LEU A 139 7.69 -4.43 30.22
CA LEU A 139 7.34 -5.84 30.49
C LEU A 139 7.33 -6.23 31.98
N LYS A 140 7.97 -5.45 32.87
CA LYS A 140 8.07 -5.78 34.31
C LYS A 140 6.82 -5.44 35.14
N THR A 141 5.89 -4.63 34.62
CA THR A 141 4.71 -4.16 35.36
C THR A 141 3.43 -4.66 34.71
N TRP A 142 2.80 -5.68 35.31
CA TRP A 142 1.71 -6.42 34.66
C TRP A 142 0.52 -5.54 34.26
N TRP A 143 0.19 -4.54 35.08
CA TRP A 143 -0.92 -3.62 34.83
C TRP A 143 -0.68 -2.63 33.68
N LYS A 144 0.58 -2.39 33.25
CA LYS A 144 0.87 -1.44 32.15
C LYS A 144 0.66 -2.05 30.76
N TRP A 145 0.77 -3.38 30.63
CA TRP A 145 0.62 -4.08 29.35
C TRP A 145 -0.67 -4.90 29.25
N LEU A 146 -1.45 -5.01 30.31
CA LEU A 146 -2.70 -5.76 30.33
C LEU A 146 -3.78 -5.06 29.47
N PRO A 147 -4.32 -5.72 28.42
CA PRO A 147 -5.37 -5.14 27.58
C PRO A 147 -6.66 -4.85 28.35
N GLU A 148 -7.41 -3.81 28.00
CA GLU A 148 -8.63 -3.40 28.72
C GLU A 148 -9.70 -4.51 28.77
N GLU A 149 -9.75 -5.33 27.74
CA GLU A 149 -10.66 -6.48 27.58
C GLU A 149 -10.28 -7.73 28.41
N SER A 150 -9.19 -7.68 29.18
CA SER A 150 -8.82 -8.77 30.10
C SER A 150 -9.83 -8.88 31.24
N LYS A 151 -9.99 -10.08 31.80
CA LYS A 151 -10.96 -10.33 32.89
C LYS A 151 -10.38 -11.25 33.96
N ILE A 152 -10.80 -11.02 35.21
CA ILE A 152 -10.57 -11.96 36.30
C ILE A 152 -11.48 -13.17 36.02
N VAL A 153 -10.91 -14.37 36.00
CA VAL A 153 -11.62 -15.62 35.66
C VAL A 153 -11.68 -16.62 36.80
N GLY A 154 -11.08 -16.29 37.96
CA GLY A 154 -11.13 -17.14 39.14
C GLY A 154 -10.08 -16.76 40.18
N ARG A 155 -9.96 -17.59 41.21
CA ARG A 155 -8.92 -17.53 42.23
C ARG A 155 -8.29 -18.91 42.43
N GLU A 156 -7.00 -18.94 42.71
CA GLU A 156 -6.22 -20.18 42.97
C GLU A 156 -5.05 -19.83 43.88
N THR A 157 -4.75 -20.70 44.85
CA THR A 157 -3.54 -20.57 45.66
C THR A 157 -2.36 -21.15 44.88
N VAL A 158 -1.33 -20.34 44.65
CA VAL A 158 -0.13 -20.72 43.90
C VAL A 158 1.09 -20.28 44.71
N SER A 159 2.06 -21.18 44.93
CA SER A 159 3.27 -20.90 45.72
C SER A 159 2.97 -20.26 47.09
N ASP A 160 2.00 -20.83 47.81
CA ASP A 160 1.52 -20.36 49.12
C ASP A 160 0.92 -18.94 49.12
N GLN A 161 0.52 -18.43 47.95
CA GLN A 161 -0.16 -17.14 47.81
C GLN A 161 -1.53 -17.28 47.15
N ASP A 162 -2.56 -16.72 47.79
CA ASP A 162 -3.89 -16.62 47.19
C ASP A 162 -3.88 -15.63 46.03
N CYS A 163 -4.14 -16.10 44.81
CA CYS A 163 -4.01 -15.31 43.60
C CYS A 163 -5.33 -15.12 42.86
N TYR A 164 -5.51 -13.92 42.27
CA TYR A 164 -6.47 -13.67 41.20
C TYR A 164 -5.95 -14.24 39.88
N ILE A 165 -6.77 -15.03 39.19
CA ILE A 165 -6.48 -15.53 37.84
C ILE A 165 -7.02 -14.53 36.83
N ILE A 166 -6.15 -13.99 36.00
CA ILE A 166 -6.51 -13.04 34.95
C ILE A 166 -6.29 -13.69 33.59
N ASP A 167 -7.35 -13.78 32.82
CA ASP A 167 -7.31 -14.19 31.42
C ASP A 167 -7.02 -12.97 30.54
N VAL A 168 -5.92 -13.05 29.80
CA VAL A 168 -5.38 -11.93 29.02
C VAL A 168 -5.92 -12.03 27.60
N ASN A 169 -7.10 -11.45 27.38
CA ASN A 169 -7.70 -11.33 26.05
C ASN A 169 -7.14 -10.09 25.34
N GLY A 170 -6.83 -10.19 24.04
CA GLY A 170 -6.47 -9.03 23.21
C GLY A 170 -5.67 -9.35 21.95
N GLU A 171 -5.83 -8.51 20.92
CA GLU A 171 -5.22 -8.69 19.58
C GLU A 171 -3.73 -8.29 19.49
N LYS A 172 -3.13 -7.80 20.59
CA LYS A 172 -1.72 -7.36 20.64
C LYS A 172 -0.78 -8.50 21.07
N GLN A 173 0.51 -8.38 20.73
CA GLN A 173 1.57 -9.27 21.26
C GLN A 173 1.70 -9.14 22.79
N VAL A 174 0.87 -9.84 23.55
CA VAL A 174 0.91 -9.87 25.02
C VAL A 174 1.98 -10.85 25.53
N PRO A 175 2.61 -10.58 26.69
CA PRO A 175 3.68 -11.42 27.22
C PRO A 175 3.18 -12.75 27.81
N TYR A 176 1.91 -12.84 28.20
CA TYR A 176 1.24 -14.04 28.72
C TYR A 176 -0.22 -14.07 28.25
N ASN A 177 -0.77 -15.28 28.07
CA ASN A 177 -2.19 -15.49 27.82
C ASN A 177 -2.99 -15.54 29.13
N LYS A 178 -2.36 -15.96 30.24
CA LYS A 178 -3.00 -16.05 31.55
C LYS A 178 -1.98 -15.78 32.64
N ILE A 179 -2.35 -15.01 33.67
CA ILE A 179 -1.49 -14.64 34.79
C ILE A 179 -2.22 -14.81 36.13
N TRP A 180 -1.44 -15.05 37.19
CA TRP A 180 -1.90 -15.16 38.56
C TRP A 180 -1.25 -14.04 39.36
N ILE A 181 -2.08 -13.18 39.94
CA ILE A 181 -1.65 -12.02 40.71
C ILE A 181 -2.02 -12.24 42.18
N SER A 182 -1.03 -12.21 43.06
CA SER A 182 -1.24 -12.31 44.50
C SER A 182 -2.25 -11.28 44.99
N SER A 183 -3.26 -11.73 45.71
CA SER A 183 -4.26 -10.86 46.33
C SER A 183 -3.68 -10.02 47.46
N ARG A 184 -2.58 -10.48 48.07
CA ARG A 184 -1.88 -9.82 49.18
C ARG A 184 -0.93 -8.72 48.71
N ASN A 185 0.01 -9.05 47.82
CA ASN A 185 1.10 -8.14 47.44
C ASN A 185 0.98 -7.57 46.00
N LEU A 186 -0.06 -7.96 45.25
CA LEU A 186 -0.35 -7.55 43.87
C LEU A 186 0.77 -7.83 42.86
N ARG A 187 1.67 -8.78 43.16
CA ARG A 187 2.70 -9.25 42.22
C ARG A 187 2.26 -10.48 41.47
N MET A 188 2.84 -10.66 40.28
CA MET A 188 2.64 -11.85 39.47
C MET A 188 3.36 -13.03 40.11
N VAL A 189 2.61 -14.09 40.43
CA VAL A 189 3.12 -15.33 41.02
C VAL A 189 3.32 -16.41 39.95
N LYS A 190 2.45 -16.43 38.92
CA LYS A 190 2.49 -17.41 37.83
C LYS A 190 2.02 -16.80 36.52
N GLY A 191 2.60 -17.23 35.40
CA GLY A 191 2.24 -16.75 34.06
C GLY A 191 2.37 -17.85 33.01
N ILE A 192 1.39 -17.94 32.10
CA ILE A 192 1.36 -18.95 31.03
C ILE A 192 1.25 -18.26 29.66
N LYS A 193 2.10 -18.70 28.72
CA LYS A 193 2.01 -18.31 27.31
C LYS A 193 2.00 -19.54 26.39
N LYS A 194 1.02 -19.60 25.49
CA LYS A 194 0.88 -20.63 24.46
C LYS A 194 1.37 -20.11 23.11
N TYR A 195 2.20 -20.90 22.43
CA TYR A 195 2.70 -20.68 21.07
C TYR A 195 2.35 -21.90 20.21
N GLY A 196 1.17 -21.93 19.61
CA GLY A 196 0.68 -23.12 18.91
C GLY A 196 0.64 -24.35 19.84
N LYS A 197 1.42 -25.40 19.55
CA LYS A 197 1.54 -26.60 20.40
C LYS A 197 2.50 -26.45 21.60
N ARG A 198 3.25 -25.34 21.70
CA ARG A 198 4.23 -25.12 22.79
C ARG A 198 3.62 -24.30 23.92
N THR A 199 3.88 -24.66 25.17
CA THR A 199 3.46 -23.89 26.35
C THR A 199 4.67 -23.48 27.18
N LYS A 200 4.78 -22.19 27.48
CA LYS A 200 5.77 -21.63 28.40
C LYS A 200 5.06 -21.23 29.70
N LEU A 201 5.54 -21.74 30.82
CA LEU A 201 5.05 -21.45 32.17
C LEU A 201 6.20 -20.81 32.96
N ILE A 202 5.91 -19.74 33.69
CA ILE A 202 6.80 -19.17 34.69
C ILE A 202 6.11 -19.18 36.06
N THR A 203 6.84 -19.55 37.09
CA THR A 203 6.38 -19.54 38.49
C THR A 203 7.39 -18.80 39.35
N HIS A 204 6.89 -18.07 40.34
CA HIS A 204 7.67 -17.37 41.36
C HIS A 204 7.30 -17.95 42.73
N SER A 205 8.30 -18.13 43.59
CA SER A 205 8.16 -18.73 44.92
C SER A 205 9.23 -18.18 45.87
N ASP A 206 9.20 -18.60 47.15
CA ASP A 206 10.07 -18.08 48.21
C ASP A 206 9.95 -16.54 48.31
N PHE A 207 8.73 -16.06 48.53
CA PHE A 207 8.48 -14.63 48.70
C PHE A 207 8.94 -14.18 50.09
N ARG A 208 9.88 -13.24 50.14
CA ARG A 208 10.42 -12.68 51.38
C ARG A 208 10.11 -11.19 51.48
N THR A 209 9.80 -10.72 52.68
CA THR A 209 9.55 -9.30 52.95
C THR A 209 10.86 -8.52 52.91
N LEU A 210 10.89 -7.45 52.10
CA LEU A 210 12.03 -6.54 51.98
C LEU A 210 11.87 -5.30 52.87
N ILE A 211 10.70 -4.66 52.83
CA ILE A 211 10.33 -3.53 53.69
C ILE A 211 8.81 -3.51 53.89
N LYS A 212 8.35 -3.34 55.12
CA LYS A 212 6.91 -3.32 55.48
C LYS A 212 6.15 -4.50 54.87
N ASP A 213 5.29 -4.26 53.89
CA ASP A 213 4.45 -5.23 53.19
C ASP A 213 4.94 -5.53 51.76
N LEU A 214 6.15 -5.08 51.39
CA LEU A 214 6.78 -5.41 50.11
C LEU A 214 7.44 -6.78 50.18
N GLU A 215 6.82 -7.77 49.54
CA GLU A 215 7.41 -9.09 49.30
C GLU A 215 8.08 -9.18 47.92
N PHE A 216 9.21 -9.89 47.85
CA PHE A 216 9.95 -10.15 46.62
C PHE A 216 10.23 -11.66 46.47
N PRO A 217 10.08 -12.25 45.26
CA PRO A 217 10.35 -13.66 45.05
C PRO A 217 11.86 -13.94 45.01
N PHE A 218 12.34 -14.81 45.89
CA PHE A 218 13.73 -15.27 45.92
C PHE A 218 13.97 -16.48 45.03
N ARG A 219 12.91 -17.11 44.49
CA ARG A 219 13.03 -18.18 43.50
C ARG A 219 12.06 -17.98 42.34
N SER A 220 12.55 -18.19 41.12
CA SER A 220 11.73 -18.15 39.90
C SER A 220 12.09 -19.31 38.98
N GLU A 221 11.11 -19.98 38.41
CA GLU A 221 11.31 -21.16 37.56
C GLU A 221 10.54 -21.02 36.27
N MET A 222 11.14 -21.52 35.18
CA MET A 222 10.58 -21.46 33.85
C MET A 222 10.49 -22.87 33.27
N TYR A 223 9.29 -23.26 32.86
CA TYR A 223 9.00 -24.55 32.26
C TYR A 223 8.57 -24.35 30.81
N VAL A 224 9.08 -25.19 29.90
CA VAL A 224 8.63 -25.26 28.51
C VAL A 224 8.12 -26.66 28.24
N ASN A 225 6.86 -26.78 27.83
CA ASN A 225 6.15 -28.05 27.66
C ASN A 225 6.25 -28.97 28.88
N GLY A 226 6.16 -28.39 30.09
CA GLY A 226 6.22 -29.12 31.35
C GLY A 226 7.63 -29.47 31.84
N LYS A 227 8.70 -29.23 31.06
CA LYS A 227 10.08 -29.48 31.48
C LYS A 227 10.73 -28.20 32.03
N LEU A 228 11.35 -28.28 33.21
CA LEU A 228 12.12 -27.18 33.79
C LEU A 228 13.28 -26.80 32.84
N GLN A 229 13.29 -25.55 32.39
CA GLN A 229 14.30 -24.99 31.48
C GLN A 229 15.25 -24.04 32.19
N SER A 230 14.77 -23.26 33.17
CA SER A 230 15.64 -22.39 33.95
C SER A 230 15.13 -22.16 35.36
N THR A 231 16.05 -21.95 36.29
CA THR A 231 15.81 -21.56 37.68
C THR A 231 16.61 -20.32 37.99
N ALA A 232 16.02 -19.31 38.60
CA ALA A 232 16.68 -18.11 39.08
C ALA A 232 16.49 -18.01 40.60
N ILE A 233 17.59 -17.93 41.34
CA ILE A 233 17.63 -17.82 42.80
C ILE A 233 18.25 -16.47 43.15
N THR A 234 17.51 -15.62 43.86
CA THR A 234 18.04 -14.37 44.42
C THR A 234 18.84 -14.72 45.67
N LYS A 235 20.14 -14.40 45.71
CA LYS A 235 21.00 -14.65 46.87
C LYS A 235 20.89 -13.54 47.91
N SER A 236 20.88 -12.30 47.44
CA SER A 236 20.74 -11.11 48.29
C SER A 236 19.87 -10.06 47.62
N PHE A 237 19.15 -9.30 48.43
CA PHE A 237 18.39 -8.14 47.99
C PHE A 237 18.50 -7.07 49.08
N GLU A 238 19.18 -5.98 48.75
CA GLU A 238 19.43 -4.86 49.65
C GLU A 238 18.74 -3.61 49.09
N ILE A 239 18.22 -2.78 49.99
CA ILE A 239 17.56 -1.51 49.67
C ILE A 239 18.13 -0.40 50.54
N ASN A 240 18.15 0.82 50.03
CA ASN A 240 18.52 2.05 50.75
C ASN A 240 19.89 1.98 51.42
N LYS A 241 20.90 1.45 50.70
CA LYS A 241 22.27 1.28 51.19
C LYS A 241 23.22 2.41 50.77
N GLY A 242 22.74 3.41 50.04
CA GLY A 242 23.54 4.55 49.63
C GLY A 242 24.45 4.24 48.45
N LEU A 243 23.89 3.69 47.36
CA LEU A 243 24.65 3.39 46.15
C LEU A 243 25.31 4.65 45.58
N SER A 244 26.63 4.59 45.33
CA SER A 244 27.38 5.65 44.68
C SER A 244 26.85 5.91 43.26
N ASP A 245 26.82 7.17 42.82
CA ASP A 245 26.44 7.51 41.44
C ASP A 245 27.48 7.06 40.41
N GLU A 246 28.72 6.81 40.84
CA GLU A 246 29.83 6.38 39.97
C GLU A 246 29.59 5.02 39.32
N ILE A 247 28.86 4.11 39.99
CA ILE A 247 28.55 2.79 39.41
C ILE A 247 27.66 2.91 38.16
N PHE A 248 27.00 4.05 37.96
CA PHE A 248 26.16 4.33 36.79
C PHE A 248 26.86 5.25 35.77
N ASP A 249 28.16 5.50 35.91
CA ASP A 249 28.96 6.23 34.93
C ASP A 249 29.50 5.26 33.86
N PRO A 250 29.07 5.40 32.58
CA PRO A 250 29.53 4.52 31.51
C PRO A 250 31.03 4.65 31.19
N GLU A 251 31.68 5.77 31.53
CA GLU A 251 33.13 5.94 31.29
C GLU A 251 33.99 5.20 32.34
N LYS A 252 33.41 4.84 33.49
CA LYS A 252 34.09 4.13 34.57
C LYS A 252 33.87 2.60 34.54
N VAL A 253 33.29 2.05 33.47
CA VAL A 253 32.97 0.61 33.37
C VAL A 253 34.17 -0.19 32.86
N GLU A 254 34.75 -1.02 33.72
CA GLU A 254 35.70 -2.07 33.32
C GLU A 254 35.00 -3.41 33.10
N VAL A 255 35.34 -4.12 32.00
CA VAL A 255 34.86 -5.48 31.73
C VAL A 255 36.01 -6.47 31.83
N LYS A 256 35.93 -7.42 32.78
CA LYS A 256 36.89 -8.52 32.97
C LYS A 256 36.16 -9.86 32.71
N GLY A 257 36.68 -10.70 31.80
CA GLY A 257 36.10 -12.02 31.45
C GLY A 257 36.76 -12.69 30.24
N LEU A 258 36.50 -13.99 30.03
CA LEU A 258 37.05 -14.81 28.94
C LEU A 258 36.61 -14.34 27.54
N ASP A 259 37.49 -14.54 26.56
CA ASP A 259 37.17 -14.47 25.12
C ASP A 259 36.39 -15.73 24.71
N PHE A 260 35.23 -15.53 24.08
CA PHE A 260 34.32 -16.58 23.61
C PHE A 260 34.98 -17.61 22.70
N THR A 261 36.01 -17.18 21.95
CA THR A 261 36.63 -17.98 20.91
C THR A 261 37.56 -19.06 21.47
N GLU A 262 38.21 -18.78 22.61
CA GLU A 262 39.16 -19.66 23.28
C GLU A 262 38.47 -20.71 24.14
N ALA A 263 37.42 -20.33 24.88
CA ALA A 263 36.64 -21.24 25.72
C ALA A 263 35.96 -22.36 24.91
N LEU A 264 35.51 -22.08 23.68
CA LEU A 264 34.90 -23.09 22.81
C LEU A 264 35.91 -24.13 22.30
N ASP A 265 37.16 -23.76 22.03
CA ASP A 265 38.17 -24.72 21.55
C ASP A 265 38.53 -25.75 22.62
N GLU A 266 38.58 -25.33 23.88
CA GLU A 266 38.98 -26.19 24.98
C GLU A 266 37.90 -27.25 25.30
N VAL A 267 36.63 -26.83 25.31
CA VAL A 267 35.47 -27.70 25.59
C VAL A 267 35.22 -28.73 24.48
N PHE A 268 35.33 -28.32 23.21
CA PHE A 268 35.06 -29.21 22.08
C PHE A 268 36.24 -30.10 21.67
N SER A 269 37.48 -29.73 22.04
CA SER A 269 38.66 -30.58 21.79
C SER A 269 38.63 -31.91 22.56
N LYS A 270 37.82 -32.04 23.61
CA LYS A 270 37.74 -33.23 24.47
C LYS A 270 36.56 -34.17 24.14
N THR A 271 35.60 -33.75 23.30
CA THR A 271 34.33 -34.47 23.06
C THR A 271 34.18 -35.10 21.67
N ILE A 272 35.08 -34.82 20.71
CA ILE A 272 35.06 -35.38 19.36
C ILE A 272 36.32 -36.22 19.15
N PRO A 273 36.24 -37.52 18.76
CA PRO A 273 37.43 -38.32 18.48
C PRO A 273 38.23 -37.67 17.35
N HIS A 274 39.44 -37.18 17.65
CA HIS A 274 40.32 -36.64 16.62
C HIS A 274 40.88 -37.79 15.78
N GLY A 275 40.43 -37.90 14.53
CA GLY A 275 41.22 -38.59 13.52
C GLY A 275 42.57 -37.88 13.41
N LYS A 276 43.67 -38.61 13.63
CA LYS A 276 45.03 -38.11 13.40
C LYS A 276 45.25 -37.93 11.89
N TRP A 277 44.65 -36.90 11.30
CA TRP A 277 45.02 -36.50 9.94
C TRP A 277 46.47 -35.99 9.96
N SER A 278 47.29 -36.48 9.03
CA SER A 278 48.67 -36.06 8.84
C SER A 278 48.89 -35.70 7.36
N PRO A 279 49.62 -34.62 7.05
CA PRO A 279 49.91 -34.26 5.66
C PRO A 279 50.67 -35.39 4.96
N GLY A 280 50.32 -35.67 3.71
CA GLY A 280 51.03 -36.66 2.88
C GLY A 280 52.45 -36.24 2.48
N ILE A 281 52.79 -34.96 2.66
CA ILE A 281 54.14 -34.43 2.46
C ILE A 281 54.77 -34.23 3.86
N PRO A 282 55.96 -34.79 4.14
CA PRO A 282 56.67 -34.57 5.41
C PRO A 282 57.07 -33.11 5.65
N LYS A 283 57.12 -32.70 6.92
CA LYS A 283 57.54 -31.33 7.32
C LYS A 283 58.99 -31.02 6.87
N GLN A 284 59.83 -32.04 6.76
CA GLN A 284 61.23 -31.94 6.36
C GLN A 284 61.41 -31.58 4.88
N GLU A 285 60.37 -31.75 4.05
CA GLU A 285 60.42 -31.46 2.62
C GLU A 285 60.04 -30.00 2.28
N ILE A 286 59.92 -29.12 3.28
CA ILE A 286 59.66 -27.68 3.05
C ILE A 286 60.95 -27.02 2.53
N PRO A 287 61.01 -26.58 1.25
CA PRO A 287 62.23 -26.06 0.64
C PRO A 287 62.84 -24.88 1.39
N ASP A 288 64.17 -24.85 1.58
CA ASP A 288 64.90 -23.82 2.36
C ASP A 288 64.72 -22.38 1.84
N ASN A 289 64.46 -22.23 0.55
CA ASN A 289 64.34 -20.95 -0.15
C ASN A 289 62.96 -20.24 -0.02
N ILE A 290 62.02 -20.77 0.77
CA ILE A 290 60.70 -20.14 0.99
C ILE A 290 60.81 -18.96 1.98
N PRO A 291 60.15 -17.80 1.71
CA PRO A 291 60.09 -16.69 2.66
C PRO A 291 59.68 -17.12 4.07
N SER A 292 60.35 -16.58 5.10
CA SER A 292 60.17 -17.02 6.49
C SER A 292 58.73 -16.90 6.99
N ASP A 293 58.01 -15.86 6.59
CA ASP A 293 56.60 -15.65 6.90
C ASP A 293 55.69 -16.71 6.24
N VAL A 294 55.97 -17.10 4.99
CA VAL A 294 55.27 -18.17 4.27
C VAL A 294 55.59 -19.53 4.89
N ARG A 295 56.87 -19.80 5.19
CA ARG A 295 57.32 -21.04 5.85
C ARG A 295 56.58 -21.24 7.17
N GLU A 296 56.52 -20.21 8.01
CA GLU A 296 55.82 -20.27 9.30
C GLU A 296 54.36 -20.71 9.15
N LYS A 297 53.66 -20.22 8.10
CA LYS A 297 52.26 -20.62 7.85
C LYS A 297 52.15 -22.02 7.24
N ILE A 298 53.09 -22.45 6.39
CA ILE A 298 53.16 -23.84 5.91
C ILE A 298 53.36 -24.79 7.10
N GLU A 299 54.26 -24.47 8.02
CA GLU A 299 54.46 -25.27 9.23
C GLU A 299 53.21 -25.33 10.11
N GLY A 300 52.41 -24.26 10.13
CA GLY A 300 51.11 -24.20 10.78
C GLY A 300 50.09 -25.23 10.25
N LEU A 301 50.23 -25.69 8.99
CA LEU A 301 49.40 -26.76 8.40
C LEU A 301 49.68 -28.12 9.05
N TYR A 302 50.79 -28.29 9.76
CA TYR A 302 51.14 -29.53 10.48
C TYR A 302 50.64 -29.53 11.94
N SER A 303 49.90 -28.50 12.35
CA SER A 303 49.42 -28.41 13.73
C SER A 303 48.48 -29.57 14.09
N LYS A 304 48.64 -30.12 15.30
CA LYS A 304 47.72 -31.13 15.86
C LYS A 304 46.28 -30.60 15.99
N LYS A 305 46.08 -29.28 16.07
CA LYS A 305 44.76 -28.64 16.19
C LYS A 305 44.22 -28.26 14.81
N ALA A 306 43.09 -28.83 14.40
CA ALA A 306 42.46 -28.56 13.10
C ALA A 306 42.15 -27.07 12.85
N ARG A 307 41.76 -26.32 13.89
CA ARG A 307 41.54 -24.87 13.78
C ARG A 307 42.83 -24.10 13.46
N HIS A 308 43.98 -24.55 13.95
CA HIS A 308 45.27 -23.94 13.61
C HIS A 308 45.64 -24.22 12.16
N ARG A 309 45.46 -25.47 11.69
CA ARG A 309 45.64 -25.81 10.27
C ARG A 309 44.73 -24.97 9.35
N MET A 310 43.47 -24.80 9.74
CA MET A 310 42.55 -23.89 9.05
C MET A 310 43.04 -22.44 9.03
N LYS A 311 43.46 -21.88 10.17
CA LYS A 311 43.96 -20.51 10.26
C LYS A 311 45.21 -20.33 9.38
N ALA A 312 46.11 -21.30 9.39
CA ALA A 312 47.30 -21.34 8.55
C ALA A 312 46.95 -21.34 7.05
N ALA A 313 46.03 -22.19 6.61
CA ALA A 313 45.58 -22.19 5.22
C ALA A 313 44.90 -20.88 4.81
N HIS A 314 44.04 -20.30 5.66
CA HIS A 314 43.44 -19.00 5.37
C HIS A 314 44.50 -17.89 5.29
N ALA A 315 45.53 -17.92 6.13
CA ALA A 315 46.64 -16.97 6.08
C ALA A 315 47.41 -17.10 4.76
N LEU A 316 47.76 -18.33 4.37
CA LEU A 316 48.40 -18.62 3.07
C LEU A 316 47.55 -18.14 1.89
N GLY A 317 46.23 -18.36 1.93
CA GLY A 317 45.31 -17.84 0.92
C GLY A 317 45.32 -16.32 0.82
N LYS A 318 45.30 -15.61 1.97
CA LYS A 318 45.37 -14.14 2.02
C LYS A 318 46.68 -13.57 1.48
N MET A 319 47.77 -14.32 1.57
CA MET A 319 49.07 -13.93 1.01
C MET A 319 49.10 -14.01 -0.53
N GLY A 320 48.14 -14.69 -1.16
CA GLY A 320 47.97 -14.74 -2.61
C GLY A 320 49.16 -15.38 -3.32
N GLU A 321 49.62 -14.76 -4.41
CA GLU A 321 50.69 -15.29 -5.28
C GLU A 321 52.03 -15.47 -4.56
N ARG A 322 52.32 -14.68 -3.50
CA ARG A 322 53.55 -14.83 -2.69
C ARG A 322 53.64 -16.18 -1.98
N ALA A 323 52.51 -16.83 -1.74
CA ALA A 323 52.44 -18.13 -1.08
C ALA A 323 52.27 -19.30 -2.07
N VAL A 324 52.51 -19.11 -3.37
CA VAL A 324 52.50 -20.18 -4.39
C VAL A 324 53.33 -21.42 -4.00
N PRO A 325 54.52 -21.30 -3.35
CA PRO A 325 55.25 -22.48 -2.87
C PRO A 325 54.47 -23.36 -1.88
N ALA A 326 53.39 -22.85 -1.27
CA ALA A 326 52.52 -23.60 -0.37
C ALA A 326 51.47 -24.48 -1.07
N ILE A 327 51.31 -24.36 -2.40
CA ILE A 327 50.29 -25.09 -3.17
C ILE A 327 50.35 -26.62 -2.94
N PRO A 328 51.51 -27.31 -3.04
CA PRO A 328 51.57 -28.76 -2.83
C PRO A 328 51.07 -29.18 -1.43
N PHE A 329 51.40 -28.39 -0.40
CA PHE A 329 50.98 -28.64 0.98
C PHE A 329 49.48 -28.41 1.20
N LEU A 330 48.91 -27.38 0.55
CA LEU A 330 47.47 -27.14 0.58
C LEU A 330 46.70 -28.22 -0.20
N ILE A 331 47.23 -28.70 -1.33
CA ILE A 331 46.67 -29.83 -2.07
C ILE A 331 46.63 -31.09 -1.19
N ALA A 332 47.74 -31.40 -0.50
CA ALA A 332 47.79 -32.53 0.43
C ALA A 332 46.75 -32.40 1.56
N MET A 333 46.40 -31.17 1.97
CA MET A 333 45.42 -30.89 3.01
C MET A 333 43.95 -31.00 2.55
N LEU A 334 43.66 -31.14 1.26
CA LEU A 334 42.27 -31.21 0.77
C LEU A 334 41.49 -32.39 1.37
N ASP A 335 42.17 -33.47 1.76
CA ASP A 335 41.53 -34.63 2.40
C ASP A 335 41.37 -34.50 3.92
N ASP A 336 41.71 -33.36 4.52
CA ASP A 336 41.50 -33.16 5.96
C ASP A 336 40.05 -32.76 6.25
N ASP A 337 39.24 -33.71 6.73
CA ASP A 337 37.83 -33.48 7.14
C ASP A 337 37.63 -33.24 8.63
N THR A 338 38.71 -32.99 9.37
CA THR A 338 38.59 -32.79 10.82
C THR A 338 37.58 -31.66 11.11
N PRO A 339 36.46 -31.93 11.81
CA PRO A 339 35.39 -30.96 11.94
C PRO A 339 35.79 -29.82 12.87
N VAL A 340 35.59 -28.58 12.42
CA VAL A 340 35.79 -27.35 13.20
C VAL A 340 34.48 -26.58 13.26
N ILE A 341 34.01 -26.29 14.48
CA ILE A 341 32.78 -25.55 14.74
C ILE A 341 33.10 -24.06 14.82
N MET A 342 32.38 -23.25 14.04
CA MET A 342 32.37 -21.78 14.08
C MET A 342 31.01 -21.30 14.62
N GLY A 343 30.98 -20.13 15.27
CA GLY A 343 29.89 -19.59 16.12
C GLY A 343 28.41 -19.68 15.70
N ASP A 344 28.11 -20.15 14.48
CA ASP A 344 26.75 -20.36 13.95
C ASP A 344 26.36 -21.86 13.77
N PHE A 345 27.02 -22.80 14.46
CA PHE A 345 26.80 -24.26 14.32
C PHE A 345 27.12 -24.87 12.93
N TYR A 346 27.86 -24.16 12.07
CA TYR A 346 28.37 -24.73 10.81
C TYR A 346 29.68 -25.49 11.04
N LYS A 347 29.73 -26.76 10.61
CA LYS A 347 30.97 -27.56 10.54
C LYS A 347 31.78 -27.12 9.31
N ARG A 348 32.99 -26.64 9.51
CA ARG A 348 34.02 -26.44 8.45
C ARG A 348 35.15 -27.44 8.64
N THR A 349 35.97 -27.63 7.61
CA THR A 349 37.12 -28.54 7.64
C THR A 349 38.39 -27.82 7.18
N PRO A 350 39.58 -28.27 7.61
CA PRO A 350 40.84 -27.79 7.05
C PRO A 350 40.91 -28.01 5.54
N GLY A 351 40.42 -29.13 4.99
CA GLY A 351 40.34 -29.35 3.54
C GLY A 351 39.54 -28.27 2.80
N GLY A 352 38.38 -27.88 3.32
CA GLY A 352 37.62 -26.75 2.76
C GLY A 352 38.35 -25.41 2.88
N ALA A 353 39.15 -25.22 3.94
CA ALA A 353 40.03 -24.04 4.07
C ALA A 353 41.17 -24.07 3.04
N ALA A 354 41.74 -25.24 2.75
CA ALA A 354 42.75 -25.42 1.71
C ALA A 354 42.17 -25.13 0.32
N SER A 355 40.99 -25.66 0.01
CA SER A 355 40.26 -25.38 -1.23
C SER A 355 40.06 -23.86 -1.43
N SER A 356 39.63 -23.16 -0.37
CA SER A 356 39.50 -21.70 -0.37
C SER A 356 40.84 -20.99 -0.56
N ALA A 357 41.91 -21.45 0.10
CA ALA A 357 43.24 -20.86 -0.01
C ALA A 357 43.82 -21.00 -1.43
N LEU A 358 43.74 -22.20 -2.01
CA LEU A 358 44.14 -22.47 -3.40
C LEU A 358 43.36 -21.58 -4.38
N SER A 359 42.07 -21.37 -4.14
CA SER A 359 41.27 -20.46 -4.98
C SER A 359 41.68 -18.98 -4.86
N GLN A 360 42.29 -18.58 -3.73
CA GLN A 360 42.78 -17.22 -3.52
C GLN A 360 44.11 -16.97 -4.24
N MET A 361 44.98 -17.99 -4.31
CA MET A 361 46.30 -17.97 -4.96
C MET A 361 46.27 -17.78 -6.48
N GLY A 362 45.13 -18.00 -7.13
CA GLY A 362 44.93 -17.61 -8.52
C GLY A 362 45.42 -18.63 -9.55
N ARG A 363 45.93 -18.15 -10.70
CA ARG A 363 46.28 -18.98 -11.87
C ARG A 363 47.23 -20.15 -11.57
N PRO A 364 48.27 -20.01 -10.72
CA PRO A 364 49.20 -21.10 -10.43
C PRO A 364 48.55 -22.35 -9.80
N ALA A 365 47.39 -22.20 -9.15
CA ALA A 365 46.67 -23.31 -8.55
C ALA A 365 45.83 -24.14 -9.55
N ILE A 366 45.62 -23.65 -10.79
CA ILE A 366 44.71 -24.29 -11.75
C ILE A 366 45.21 -25.68 -12.17
N GLU A 367 46.45 -25.81 -12.68
CA GLU A 367 46.98 -27.10 -13.14
C GLU A 367 47.08 -28.15 -12.01
N PRO A 368 47.59 -27.82 -10.81
CA PRO A 368 47.59 -28.76 -9.69
C PRO A 368 46.19 -29.24 -9.29
N LEU A 369 45.20 -28.35 -9.31
CA LEU A 369 43.81 -28.71 -9.02
C LEU A 369 43.20 -29.60 -10.10
N ILE A 370 43.51 -29.35 -11.39
CA ILE A 370 43.05 -30.18 -12.51
C ILE A 370 43.67 -31.58 -12.43
N SER A 371 44.97 -31.71 -12.18
CA SER A 371 45.62 -33.02 -12.02
C SER A 371 44.98 -33.84 -10.89
N ILE A 372 44.77 -33.22 -9.73
CA ILE A 372 44.16 -33.87 -8.58
C ILE A 372 42.66 -34.18 -8.78
N LEU A 373 41.98 -33.44 -9.67
CA LEU A 373 40.61 -33.77 -10.05
C LEU A 373 40.52 -35.09 -10.85
N LYS A 374 41.61 -35.48 -11.54
CA LYS A 374 41.71 -36.76 -12.27
C LYS A 374 42.12 -37.91 -11.35
N GLU A 375 43.16 -37.70 -10.54
CA GLU A 375 43.83 -38.78 -9.80
C GLU A 375 43.35 -38.93 -8.34
N GLY A 376 42.70 -37.89 -7.80
CA GLY A 376 42.31 -37.84 -6.39
C GLY A 376 41.12 -38.73 -6.03
N ASN A 377 40.98 -39.04 -4.73
CA ASN A 377 39.79 -39.71 -4.23
C ASN A 377 38.53 -38.81 -4.36
N ASN A 378 37.34 -39.39 -4.23
CA ASN A 378 36.08 -38.67 -4.46
C ASN A 378 35.90 -37.39 -3.63
N LYS A 379 36.47 -37.32 -2.43
CA LYS A 379 36.38 -36.15 -1.56
C LYS A 379 37.33 -35.06 -2.02
N VAL A 380 38.58 -35.43 -2.32
CA VAL A 380 39.58 -34.52 -2.88
C VAL A 380 39.10 -33.95 -4.23
N ARG A 381 38.48 -34.77 -5.08
CA ARG A 381 37.83 -34.33 -6.33
C ARG A 381 36.74 -33.28 -6.07
N LEU A 382 35.92 -33.44 -5.04
CA LEU A 382 34.88 -32.47 -4.67
C LEU A 382 35.47 -31.14 -4.19
N GLU A 383 36.50 -31.19 -3.33
CA GLU A 383 37.17 -29.99 -2.84
C GLU A 383 37.95 -29.27 -3.95
N SER A 384 38.51 -30.02 -4.90
CA SER A 384 39.12 -29.48 -6.12
C SER A 384 38.08 -28.76 -7.00
N LEU A 385 36.92 -29.39 -7.25
CA LEU A 385 35.81 -28.76 -7.97
C LEU A 385 35.32 -27.46 -7.28
N MET A 386 35.33 -27.41 -5.93
CA MET A 386 35.00 -26.19 -5.18
C MET A 386 36.02 -25.07 -5.39
N ALA A 387 37.32 -25.40 -5.39
CA ALA A 387 38.39 -24.44 -5.65
C ALA A 387 38.32 -23.93 -7.10
N LEU A 388 38.19 -24.84 -8.07
CA LEU A 388 38.08 -24.53 -9.50
C LEU A 388 36.86 -23.67 -9.82
N GLN A 389 35.71 -23.92 -9.19
CA GLN A 389 34.52 -23.07 -9.34
C GLN A 389 34.79 -21.63 -8.87
N ASN A 390 35.42 -21.46 -7.71
CA ASN A 390 35.77 -20.15 -7.19
C ASN A 390 36.82 -19.44 -8.06
N LEU A 391 37.79 -20.19 -8.60
CA LEU A 391 38.76 -19.66 -9.57
C LEU A 391 38.10 -19.23 -10.86
N TYR A 392 37.18 -20.03 -11.41
CA TYR A 392 36.46 -19.68 -12.65
C TYR A 392 35.68 -18.38 -12.51
N ARG A 393 35.00 -18.15 -11.37
CA ARG A 393 34.31 -16.86 -11.08
C ARG A 393 35.21 -15.64 -11.24
N ARG A 394 36.50 -15.78 -10.92
CA ARG A 394 37.48 -14.69 -10.93
C ARG A 394 38.26 -14.60 -12.25
N ILE A 395 38.71 -15.74 -12.79
CA ILE A 395 39.72 -15.81 -13.85
C ILE A 395 39.11 -16.19 -15.21
N LYS A 396 37.98 -16.92 -15.21
CA LYS A 396 37.29 -17.43 -16.42
C LYS A 396 38.20 -18.21 -17.39
N ASP A 397 39.12 -19.00 -16.85
CA ASP A 397 40.03 -19.83 -17.65
C ASP A 397 39.27 -21.02 -18.28
N SER A 398 39.47 -21.24 -19.59
CA SER A 398 38.75 -22.27 -20.36
C SER A 398 39.16 -23.69 -19.96
N ARG A 399 40.40 -23.90 -19.50
CA ARG A 399 40.89 -25.21 -19.03
C ARG A 399 40.05 -25.76 -17.88
N ILE A 400 39.50 -24.88 -17.05
CA ILE A 400 38.59 -25.26 -15.95
C ILE A 400 37.29 -25.85 -16.49
N ILE A 401 36.76 -25.31 -17.60
CA ILE A 401 35.55 -25.83 -18.22
C ILE A 401 35.80 -27.28 -18.66
N ASP A 402 36.93 -27.53 -19.32
CA ASP A 402 37.27 -28.85 -19.85
C ASP A 402 37.50 -29.88 -18.73
N ALA A 403 38.18 -29.49 -17.66
CA ALA A 403 38.36 -30.34 -16.48
C ALA A 403 37.03 -30.66 -15.76
N VAL A 404 36.09 -29.70 -15.70
CA VAL A 404 34.76 -29.94 -15.12
C VAL A 404 33.91 -30.85 -16.02
N ILE A 405 34.05 -30.76 -17.35
CA ILE A 405 33.38 -31.65 -18.31
C ILE A 405 33.92 -33.08 -18.16
N GLU A 406 35.23 -33.25 -18.03
CA GLU A 406 35.85 -34.56 -17.78
C GLU A 406 35.35 -35.18 -16.47
N ALA A 407 35.27 -34.38 -15.39
CA ALA A 407 34.72 -34.82 -14.11
C ALA A 407 33.21 -35.17 -14.17
N LEU A 408 32.45 -34.60 -15.11
CA LEU A 408 31.06 -34.99 -15.36
C LEU A 408 30.97 -36.39 -15.99
N ASN A 409 31.93 -36.76 -16.85
CA ASN A 409 31.91 -38.04 -17.56
C ASN A 409 32.45 -39.18 -16.66
N GLU A 410 33.54 -38.93 -15.94
CA GLU A 410 34.32 -39.95 -15.21
C GLU A 410 34.16 -39.88 -13.68
N GLY A 411 33.25 -39.03 -13.20
CA GLY A 411 32.97 -38.84 -11.77
C GLY A 411 32.12 -39.95 -11.16
N ASN A 412 32.18 -40.12 -9.84
CA ASN A 412 31.10 -40.78 -9.12
C ASN A 412 29.85 -39.87 -9.06
N LEU A 413 28.70 -40.39 -8.61
CA LEU A 413 27.45 -39.62 -8.55
C LEU A 413 27.60 -38.23 -7.89
N LYS A 414 28.31 -38.12 -6.76
CA LYS A 414 28.52 -36.84 -6.06
C LYS A 414 29.35 -35.86 -6.89
N VAL A 415 30.42 -36.34 -7.52
CA VAL A 415 31.31 -35.55 -8.39
C VAL A 415 30.55 -35.10 -9.64
N LYS A 416 29.81 -36.00 -10.30
CA LYS A 416 28.96 -35.68 -11.46
C LYS A 416 27.92 -34.61 -11.14
N ILE A 417 27.16 -34.77 -10.05
CA ILE A 417 26.18 -33.77 -9.62
C ILE A 417 26.86 -32.42 -9.33
N ARG A 418 28.05 -32.42 -8.72
CA ARG A 418 28.79 -31.18 -8.46
C ARG A 418 29.25 -30.53 -9.77
N ALA A 419 29.75 -31.30 -10.73
CA ALA A 419 30.13 -30.83 -12.05
C ALA A 419 28.92 -30.20 -12.79
N VAL A 420 27.74 -30.84 -12.75
CA VAL A 420 26.49 -30.26 -13.31
C VAL A 420 26.17 -28.90 -12.69
N ILE A 421 26.33 -28.74 -11.38
CA ILE A 421 26.09 -27.46 -10.67
C ILE A 421 27.09 -26.39 -11.12
N ILE A 422 28.35 -26.76 -11.34
CA ILE A 422 29.40 -25.83 -11.80
C ILE A 422 29.13 -25.41 -13.25
N LEU A 423 28.79 -26.35 -14.14
CA LEU A 423 28.45 -26.06 -15.55
C LEU A 423 27.21 -25.18 -15.68
N LYS A 424 26.20 -25.36 -14.80
CA LYS A 424 25.05 -24.44 -14.68
C LYS A 424 25.50 -23.00 -14.42
N GLU A 425 26.53 -22.80 -13.62
CA GLU A 425 27.03 -21.47 -13.28
C GLU A 425 27.84 -20.86 -14.45
N ILE A 426 28.64 -21.68 -15.13
CA ILE A 426 29.46 -21.28 -16.27
C ILE A 426 28.59 -20.74 -17.42
N LYS A 427 27.47 -21.39 -17.74
CA LYS A 427 26.50 -20.98 -18.79
C LYS A 427 27.13 -20.71 -20.17
N SER A 428 28.27 -21.31 -20.47
CA SER A 428 28.90 -21.21 -21.79
C SER A 428 28.18 -22.15 -22.79
N PRO A 429 28.25 -21.86 -24.11
CA PRO A 429 27.78 -22.79 -25.15
C PRO A 429 28.28 -24.23 -24.92
N ARG A 430 29.59 -24.34 -24.70
CA ARG A 430 30.29 -25.61 -24.46
C ARG A 430 29.80 -26.34 -23.20
N ALA A 431 29.46 -25.61 -22.15
CA ALA A 431 28.87 -26.20 -20.94
C ALA A 431 27.45 -26.74 -21.19
N ILE A 432 26.64 -26.05 -21.99
CA ILE A 432 25.30 -26.52 -22.38
C ILE A 432 25.40 -27.77 -23.27
N GLU A 433 26.32 -27.78 -24.23
CA GLU A 433 26.60 -28.95 -25.08
C GLU A 433 27.03 -30.17 -24.25
N ALA A 434 27.98 -29.99 -23.32
CA ALA A 434 28.42 -31.07 -22.44
C ALA A 434 27.28 -31.62 -21.56
N LEU A 435 26.45 -30.73 -21.00
CA LEU A 435 25.25 -31.14 -20.25
C LEU A 435 24.24 -31.86 -21.15
N SER A 436 24.14 -31.49 -22.43
CA SER A 436 23.23 -32.10 -23.40
C SER A 436 23.68 -33.53 -23.73
N THR A 437 24.98 -33.75 -23.91
CA THR A 437 25.55 -35.09 -24.09
C THR A 437 25.35 -35.96 -22.84
N ALA A 438 25.54 -35.38 -21.65
CA ALA A 438 25.34 -36.08 -20.38
C ALA A 438 23.86 -36.43 -20.06
N MET A 439 22.90 -36.01 -20.89
CA MET A 439 21.52 -36.53 -20.82
C MET A 439 21.45 -38.03 -21.13
N GLN A 440 22.50 -38.64 -21.69
CA GLN A 440 22.59 -40.09 -21.92
C GLN A 440 23.26 -40.84 -20.75
N ASP A 441 23.53 -40.16 -19.62
CA ASP A 441 24.12 -40.81 -18.45
C ASP A 441 23.20 -41.92 -17.91
N LYS A 442 23.80 -43.05 -17.53
CA LYS A 442 23.07 -44.21 -16.99
C LYS A 442 22.38 -43.87 -15.66
N ASP A 443 22.94 -42.96 -14.88
CA ASP A 443 22.41 -42.58 -13.57
C ASP A 443 21.24 -41.57 -13.71
N VAL A 444 20.07 -41.98 -13.24
CA VAL A 444 18.84 -41.17 -13.30
C VAL A 444 18.95 -39.86 -12.51
N GLU A 445 19.71 -39.82 -11.41
CA GLU A 445 19.87 -38.61 -10.60
C GLU A 445 20.73 -37.56 -11.32
N VAL A 446 21.71 -38.00 -12.12
CA VAL A 446 22.49 -37.10 -13.00
C VAL A 446 21.56 -36.49 -14.04
N ARG A 447 20.79 -37.31 -14.77
CA ARG A 447 19.84 -36.83 -15.79
C ARG A 447 18.78 -35.89 -15.21
N LYS A 448 18.17 -36.25 -14.06
CA LYS A 448 17.23 -35.39 -13.31
C LYS A 448 17.83 -34.04 -12.98
N LYS A 449 19.09 -34.02 -12.52
CA LYS A 449 19.78 -32.77 -12.18
C LYS A 449 19.98 -31.91 -13.42
N ILE A 450 20.37 -32.49 -14.55
CA ILE A 450 20.58 -31.79 -15.82
C ILE A 450 19.28 -31.18 -16.33
N VAL A 451 18.16 -31.92 -16.35
CA VAL A 451 16.86 -31.36 -16.78
C VAL A 451 16.40 -30.23 -15.86
N HIS A 452 16.66 -30.33 -14.55
CA HIS A 452 16.45 -29.21 -13.62
C HIS A 452 17.30 -27.98 -13.95
N VAL A 453 18.56 -28.18 -14.38
CA VAL A 453 19.43 -27.11 -14.86
C VAL A 453 18.82 -26.47 -16.09
N PHE A 454 18.47 -27.26 -17.11
CA PHE A 454 17.87 -26.76 -18.35
C PHE A 454 16.55 -26.01 -18.12
N LYS A 455 15.66 -26.51 -17.26
CA LYS A 455 14.44 -25.79 -16.84
C LYS A 455 14.74 -24.40 -16.21
N SER A 456 15.91 -24.22 -15.61
CA SER A 456 16.32 -22.96 -14.97
C SER A 456 17.08 -22.00 -15.88
N ILE A 457 17.56 -22.46 -17.04
CA ILE A 457 18.32 -21.68 -18.01
C ILE A 457 17.39 -21.29 -19.16
N LYS A 458 17.27 -19.99 -19.46
CA LYS A 458 16.50 -19.47 -20.60
C LYS A 458 17.40 -19.36 -21.84
N ASP A 459 17.92 -20.49 -22.30
CA ASP A 459 18.80 -20.55 -23.47
C ASP A 459 18.18 -21.44 -24.55
N PRO A 460 18.02 -20.96 -25.80
CA PRO A 460 17.40 -21.73 -26.89
C PRO A 460 18.04 -23.10 -27.13
N ARG A 461 19.34 -23.25 -26.87
CA ARG A 461 20.07 -24.53 -27.03
C ARG A 461 19.59 -25.62 -26.08
N THR A 462 18.84 -25.27 -25.03
CA THR A 462 18.26 -26.24 -24.09
C THR A 462 16.95 -26.86 -24.59
N VAL A 463 16.34 -26.32 -25.65
CA VAL A 463 15.04 -26.76 -26.15
C VAL A 463 15.09 -28.18 -26.69
N GLU A 464 16.05 -28.50 -27.56
CA GLU A 464 16.19 -29.84 -28.12
C GLU A 464 16.50 -30.92 -27.06
N PRO A 465 17.44 -30.71 -26.11
CA PRO A 465 17.64 -31.63 -25.00
C PRO A 465 16.38 -31.83 -24.13
N LEU A 466 15.61 -30.77 -23.88
CA LEU A 466 14.35 -30.88 -23.15
C LEU A 466 13.29 -31.66 -23.95
N ILE A 467 13.24 -31.53 -25.27
CA ILE A 467 12.37 -32.33 -26.13
C ILE A 467 12.77 -33.81 -26.09
N ALA A 468 14.07 -34.11 -26.14
CA ALA A 468 14.57 -35.48 -26.00
C ALA A 468 14.20 -36.08 -24.63
N ALA A 469 14.32 -35.29 -23.56
CA ALA A 469 13.98 -35.69 -22.19
C ALA A 469 12.48 -35.99 -21.98
N LEU A 470 11.58 -35.54 -22.87
CA LEU A 470 10.17 -35.96 -22.85
C LEU A 470 9.99 -37.45 -23.18
N LYS A 471 11.02 -38.14 -23.68
CA LYS A 471 11.00 -39.57 -23.98
C LYS A 471 11.80 -40.42 -22.98
N ASP A 472 12.29 -39.82 -21.88
CA ASP A 472 13.04 -40.55 -20.85
C ASP A 472 12.17 -41.60 -20.16
N GLU A 473 12.77 -42.72 -19.75
CA GLU A 473 12.09 -43.80 -19.03
C GLU A 473 11.53 -43.30 -17.67
N ASP A 474 12.24 -42.39 -17.00
CA ASP A 474 11.84 -41.84 -15.71
C ASP A 474 10.77 -40.73 -15.89
N LYS A 475 9.61 -40.97 -15.30
CA LYS A 475 8.46 -40.05 -15.36
C LYS A 475 8.73 -38.66 -14.78
N GLU A 476 9.62 -38.56 -13.79
CA GLU A 476 9.94 -37.28 -13.15
C GLU A 476 10.80 -36.43 -14.09
N ILE A 477 11.72 -37.05 -14.84
CA ILE A 477 12.46 -36.40 -15.93
C ILE A 477 11.50 -35.87 -17.00
N ARG A 478 10.58 -36.72 -17.51
CA ARG A 478 9.58 -36.29 -18.51
C ARG A 478 8.73 -35.12 -18.01
N ARG A 479 8.30 -35.16 -16.74
CA ARG A 479 7.52 -34.10 -16.10
C ARG A 479 8.30 -32.78 -16.02
N ILE A 480 9.55 -32.80 -15.53
CA ILE A 480 10.39 -31.60 -15.41
C ILE A 480 10.72 -31.04 -16.79
N ALA A 481 10.91 -31.91 -17.79
CA ALA A 481 11.16 -31.51 -19.17
C ALA A 481 9.98 -30.71 -19.75
N ALA A 482 8.74 -31.20 -19.57
CA ALA A 482 7.53 -30.47 -19.98
C ALA A 482 7.43 -29.09 -19.28
N GLU A 483 7.72 -29.02 -17.98
CA GLU A 483 7.74 -27.74 -17.24
C GLU A 483 8.85 -26.78 -17.72
N GLY A 484 9.99 -27.32 -18.15
CA GLY A 484 11.09 -26.55 -18.74
C GLY A 484 10.69 -25.90 -20.06
N LEU A 485 10.03 -26.65 -20.94
CA LEU A 485 9.61 -26.19 -22.27
C LEU A 485 8.58 -25.05 -22.19
N SER A 486 7.68 -25.08 -21.20
CA SER A 486 6.73 -23.99 -20.92
C SER A 486 7.38 -22.60 -20.84
N ARG A 487 8.61 -22.51 -20.31
CA ARG A 487 9.34 -21.25 -20.12
C ARG A 487 10.02 -20.73 -21.37
N ASN A 488 10.46 -21.62 -22.25
CA ASN A 488 11.21 -21.27 -23.46
C ASN A 488 10.29 -20.88 -24.63
N LYS A 489 9.00 -21.26 -24.60
CA LYS A 489 7.98 -20.90 -25.61
C LYS A 489 8.39 -21.19 -27.06
N ALA A 490 9.29 -22.16 -27.25
CA ALA A 490 9.83 -22.50 -28.56
C ALA A 490 8.79 -23.25 -29.40
N PRO A 491 8.43 -22.78 -30.61
CA PRO A 491 7.39 -23.41 -31.43
C PRO A 491 7.63 -24.89 -31.73
N ILE A 492 8.90 -25.30 -31.88
CA ILE A 492 9.29 -26.70 -32.13
C ILE A 492 8.91 -27.65 -30.99
N ALA A 493 8.62 -27.13 -29.79
CA ALA A 493 8.21 -27.93 -28.63
C ALA A 493 6.72 -28.30 -28.63
N VAL A 494 5.88 -27.70 -29.50
CA VAL A 494 4.42 -27.91 -29.48
C VAL A 494 4.06 -29.37 -29.73
N ASP A 495 4.51 -29.99 -30.84
CA ASP A 495 4.17 -31.39 -31.13
C ASP A 495 4.71 -32.39 -30.09
N PRO A 496 5.96 -32.26 -29.60
CA PRO A 496 6.43 -33.06 -28.47
C PRO A 496 5.57 -32.91 -27.22
N LEU A 497 5.09 -31.71 -26.89
CA LEU A 497 4.21 -31.47 -25.75
C LEU A 497 2.80 -32.03 -25.99
N ILE A 498 2.28 -32.00 -27.21
CA ILE A 498 1.03 -32.68 -27.58
C ILE A 498 1.16 -34.18 -27.36
N ASN A 499 2.29 -34.79 -27.73
CA ASN A 499 2.53 -36.20 -27.44
C ASN A 499 2.66 -36.47 -25.93
N ALA A 500 3.39 -35.63 -25.18
CA ALA A 500 3.51 -35.74 -23.73
C ALA A 500 2.18 -35.53 -22.98
N SER A 501 1.19 -34.85 -23.59
CA SER A 501 -0.16 -34.75 -23.05
C SER A 501 -0.90 -36.09 -23.01
N LYS A 502 -0.39 -37.11 -23.72
CA LYS A 502 -0.91 -38.48 -23.77
C LYS A 502 -0.05 -39.48 -22.99
N ASP A 503 0.87 -39.00 -22.15
CA ASP A 503 1.75 -39.85 -21.33
C ASP A 503 0.97 -40.76 -20.38
N GLN A 504 1.55 -41.93 -20.05
CA GLN A 504 0.99 -42.84 -19.06
C GLN A 504 0.85 -42.21 -17.65
N ASP A 505 1.78 -41.33 -17.25
CA ASP A 505 1.75 -40.67 -15.94
C ASP A 505 0.97 -39.35 -15.98
N ALA A 506 -0.01 -39.22 -15.07
CA ALA A 506 -0.88 -38.05 -14.98
C ALA A 506 -0.11 -36.75 -14.69
N SER A 507 1.01 -36.82 -13.97
CA SER A 507 1.83 -35.63 -13.65
C SER A 507 2.51 -35.08 -14.90
N VAL A 508 2.94 -35.96 -15.81
CA VAL A 508 3.53 -35.59 -17.10
C VAL A 508 2.45 -34.98 -18.00
N ARG A 509 1.29 -35.65 -18.13
CA ARG A 509 0.15 -35.12 -18.89
C ARG A 509 -0.24 -33.72 -18.41
N ARG A 510 -0.40 -33.55 -17.10
CA ARG A 510 -0.70 -32.25 -16.48
C ARG A 510 0.36 -31.19 -16.81
N ALA A 511 1.64 -31.52 -16.70
CA ALA A 511 2.73 -30.60 -16.99
C ALA A 511 2.73 -30.18 -18.47
N ALA A 512 2.47 -31.12 -19.39
CA ALA A 512 2.35 -30.86 -20.81
C ALA A 512 1.16 -29.92 -21.13
N ILE A 513 -0.02 -30.15 -20.54
CA ILE A 513 -1.19 -29.28 -20.70
C ILE A 513 -0.89 -27.84 -20.25
N LEU A 514 -0.24 -27.66 -19.09
CA LEU A 514 0.16 -26.33 -18.62
C LEU A 514 1.25 -25.69 -19.48
N ALA A 515 2.12 -26.49 -20.10
CA ALA A 515 3.13 -25.99 -21.01
C ALA A 515 2.51 -25.47 -22.31
N LEU A 516 1.55 -26.21 -22.89
CA LEU A 516 0.86 -25.83 -24.13
C LEU A 516 0.11 -24.49 -24.03
N ASP A 517 -0.43 -24.13 -22.85
CA ASP A 517 -1.07 -22.83 -22.61
C ASP A 517 -0.14 -21.63 -22.88
N SER A 518 1.17 -21.79 -22.70
CA SER A 518 2.13 -20.70 -22.94
C SER A 518 2.42 -20.45 -24.42
N HIS A 519 1.95 -21.33 -25.32
CA HIS A 519 2.10 -21.22 -26.76
C HIS A 519 0.84 -20.59 -27.37
N LYS A 520 1.00 -19.52 -28.16
CA LYS A 520 -0.10 -18.72 -28.73
C LYS A 520 -0.89 -19.41 -29.86
N ASP A 521 -0.63 -20.70 -30.12
CA ASP A 521 -1.29 -21.46 -31.18
C ASP A 521 -2.54 -22.17 -30.64
N ILE A 522 -3.56 -21.38 -30.33
CA ILE A 522 -4.80 -21.86 -29.69
C ILE A 522 -5.55 -22.88 -30.55
N LEU A 523 -5.41 -22.82 -31.88
CA LEU A 523 -6.14 -23.69 -32.80
C LEU A 523 -5.59 -25.12 -32.78
N ARG A 524 -4.25 -25.25 -32.75
CA ARG A 524 -3.58 -26.55 -32.75
C ARG A 524 -3.70 -27.30 -31.42
N VAL A 525 -3.80 -26.57 -30.31
CA VAL A 525 -3.88 -27.15 -28.95
C VAL A 525 -5.31 -27.30 -28.43
N ARG A 526 -6.31 -26.78 -29.17
CA ARG A 526 -7.72 -26.81 -28.76
C ARG A 526 -8.20 -28.24 -28.45
N GLU A 527 -8.02 -29.17 -29.39
CA GLU A 527 -8.48 -30.54 -29.23
C GLU A 527 -7.79 -31.24 -28.05
N VAL A 528 -6.52 -30.90 -27.80
CA VAL A 528 -5.76 -31.41 -26.65
C VAL A 528 -6.37 -30.96 -25.33
N PHE A 529 -6.82 -29.72 -25.22
CA PHE A 529 -7.51 -29.24 -24.01
C PHE A 529 -8.90 -29.87 -23.85
N ILE A 530 -9.61 -30.14 -24.95
CA ILE A 530 -10.91 -30.83 -24.92
C ILE A 530 -10.73 -32.28 -24.45
N ASP A 531 -9.74 -32.99 -24.97
CA ASP A 531 -9.44 -34.36 -24.56
C ASP A 531 -8.97 -34.42 -23.10
N ALA A 532 -8.17 -33.45 -22.66
CA ALA A 532 -7.73 -33.36 -21.27
C ALA A 532 -8.89 -33.12 -20.27
N LEU A 533 -10.04 -32.61 -20.69
CA LEU A 533 -11.26 -32.57 -19.85
C LEU A 533 -11.89 -33.95 -19.66
N LYS A 534 -11.55 -34.95 -20.47
CA LYS A 534 -12.02 -36.34 -20.35
C LYS A 534 -11.02 -37.23 -19.62
N ASP A 535 -9.90 -36.68 -19.16
CA ASP A 535 -8.82 -37.44 -18.52
C ASP A 535 -9.30 -38.16 -17.23
N PRO A 536 -8.89 -39.41 -16.97
CA PRO A 536 -9.23 -40.10 -15.73
C PRO A 536 -8.75 -39.36 -14.48
N ASP A 537 -7.61 -38.67 -14.56
CA ASP A 537 -7.03 -37.93 -13.45
C ASP A 537 -7.65 -36.54 -13.29
N VAL A 538 -8.13 -36.27 -12.07
CA VAL A 538 -8.81 -35.02 -11.74
C VAL A 538 -7.90 -33.80 -11.82
N THR A 539 -6.60 -33.95 -11.60
CA THR A 539 -5.64 -32.82 -11.66
C THR A 539 -5.35 -32.38 -13.08
N VAL A 540 -5.37 -33.32 -14.04
CA VAL A 540 -5.30 -33.03 -15.49
C VAL A 540 -6.56 -32.28 -15.92
N ARG A 541 -7.75 -32.83 -15.62
CA ARG A 541 -9.03 -32.17 -15.95
C ARG A 541 -9.14 -30.76 -15.37
N ARG A 542 -8.72 -30.56 -14.11
CA ARG A 542 -8.71 -29.24 -13.47
C ARG A 542 -7.75 -28.25 -14.13
N SER A 543 -6.61 -28.72 -14.61
CA SER A 543 -5.63 -27.87 -15.32
C SER A 543 -6.18 -27.44 -16.68
N ALA A 544 -6.74 -28.38 -17.44
CA ALA A 544 -7.41 -28.09 -18.71
C ALA A 544 -8.56 -27.10 -18.54
N LEU A 545 -9.46 -27.34 -17.57
CA LEU A 545 -10.57 -26.41 -17.28
C LEU A 545 -10.07 -25.05 -16.79
N SER A 546 -8.95 -24.99 -16.06
CA SER A 546 -8.36 -23.73 -15.62
C SER A 546 -8.00 -22.83 -16.79
N ILE A 547 -7.43 -23.41 -17.83
CA ILE A 547 -7.03 -22.72 -19.07
C ILE A 547 -8.29 -22.26 -19.82
N ILE A 548 -9.23 -23.18 -20.07
CA ILE A 548 -10.46 -22.91 -20.83
C ILE A 548 -11.34 -21.84 -20.15
N ALA A 549 -11.49 -21.91 -18.83
CA ALA A 549 -12.39 -21.01 -18.09
C ALA A 549 -11.77 -19.64 -17.77
N GLN A 550 -10.45 -19.46 -17.89
CA GLN A 550 -9.79 -18.19 -17.55
C GLN A 550 -9.99 -17.12 -18.63
N ASN A 551 -9.98 -17.51 -19.90
CA ASN A 551 -10.25 -16.63 -21.05
C ASN A 551 -11.19 -17.35 -22.03
N PRO A 552 -12.47 -17.53 -21.68
CA PRO A 552 -13.38 -18.30 -22.51
C PRO A 552 -13.64 -17.57 -23.83
N VAL A 553 -13.51 -18.32 -24.92
CA VAL A 553 -13.80 -17.89 -26.28
C VAL A 553 -14.96 -18.72 -26.84
N LYS A 554 -15.45 -18.41 -28.04
CA LYS A 554 -16.66 -19.06 -28.60
C LYS A 554 -16.60 -20.59 -28.58
N TRP A 555 -15.43 -21.19 -28.88
CA TRP A 555 -15.29 -22.65 -28.86
C TRP A 555 -15.28 -23.27 -27.44
N SER A 556 -15.07 -22.46 -26.40
CA SER A 556 -15.05 -22.90 -25.00
C SER A 556 -16.45 -23.27 -24.47
N LEU A 557 -17.53 -22.91 -25.17
CA LEU A 557 -18.91 -23.18 -24.76
C LEU A 557 -19.17 -24.66 -24.46
N GLU A 558 -19.01 -25.52 -25.47
CA GLU A 558 -19.27 -26.97 -25.34
C GLU A 558 -18.37 -27.65 -24.30
N PRO A 559 -17.04 -27.39 -24.27
CA PRO A 559 -16.16 -27.90 -23.21
C PRO A 559 -16.59 -27.50 -21.80
N LEU A 560 -17.05 -26.26 -21.61
CA LEU A 560 -17.55 -25.79 -20.32
C LEU A 560 -18.87 -26.48 -19.97
N ILE A 561 -19.82 -26.58 -20.90
CA ILE A 561 -21.08 -27.31 -20.68
C ILE A 561 -20.80 -28.77 -20.31
N PHE A 562 -19.88 -29.43 -21.01
CA PHE A 562 -19.44 -30.79 -20.67
C PHE A 562 -18.89 -30.88 -19.24
N ALA A 563 -18.02 -29.93 -18.84
CA ALA A 563 -17.43 -29.88 -17.51
C ALA A 563 -18.46 -29.62 -16.37
N LEU A 564 -19.69 -29.16 -16.68
CA LEU A 564 -20.77 -29.10 -15.68
C LEU A 564 -21.29 -30.48 -15.26
N GLN A 565 -20.96 -31.55 -15.99
CA GLN A 565 -21.34 -32.92 -15.61
C GLN A 565 -20.20 -33.70 -14.93
N ASP A 566 -19.06 -33.06 -14.63
CA ASP A 566 -17.90 -33.73 -14.00
C ASP A 566 -18.23 -34.24 -12.60
N LYS A 567 -17.62 -35.36 -12.21
CA LYS A 567 -17.74 -35.93 -10.86
C LYS A 567 -17.19 -35.00 -9.77
N ASP A 568 -16.14 -34.22 -10.05
CA ASP A 568 -15.55 -33.28 -9.09
C ASP A 568 -16.34 -31.95 -9.05
N PRO A 569 -16.92 -31.57 -7.90
CA PRO A 569 -17.66 -30.31 -7.76
C PRO A 569 -16.81 -29.05 -7.98
N LYS A 570 -15.48 -29.10 -7.80
CA LYS A 570 -14.56 -27.99 -8.10
C LYS A 570 -14.49 -27.73 -9.60
N ILE A 571 -14.57 -28.78 -10.43
CA ILE A 571 -14.61 -28.66 -11.89
C ILE A 571 -15.94 -28.04 -12.30
N ARG A 572 -17.07 -28.61 -11.84
CA ARG A 572 -18.41 -28.07 -12.12
C ARG A 572 -18.54 -26.60 -11.74
N LYS A 573 -18.10 -26.22 -10.53
CA LYS A 573 -18.10 -24.83 -10.04
C LYS A 573 -17.24 -23.91 -10.88
N ARG A 574 -16.08 -24.37 -11.36
CA ARG A 574 -15.22 -23.52 -12.20
C ARG A 574 -15.81 -23.37 -13.60
N SER A 575 -16.52 -24.38 -14.09
CA SER A 575 -17.25 -24.29 -15.35
C SER A 575 -18.36 -23.23 -15.29
N THR A 576 -19.14 -23.15 -14.19
CA THR A 576 -20.16 -22.09 -14.05
C THR A 576 -19.56 -20.69 -14.16
N LEU A 577 -18.34 -20.47 -13.65
CA LEU A 577 -17.63 -19.20 -13.79
C LEU A 577 -17.19 -18.94 -15.25
N GLY A 578 -16.64 -19.94 -15.93
CA GLY A 578 -16.26 -19.81 -17.35
C GLY A 578 -17.46 -19.46 -18.23
N LEU A 579 -18.61 -20.11 -18.01
CA LEU A 579 -19.85 -19.82 -18.74
C LEU A 579 -20.39 -18.42 -18.44
N ALA A 580 -20.27 -17.96 -17.18
CA ALA A 580 -20.63 -16.60 -16.82
C ALA A 580 -19.79 -15.55 -17.59
N TYR A 581 -18.50 -15.79 -17.79
CA TYR A 581 -17.64 -14.90 -18.56
C TYR A 581 -17.93 -14.94 -20.07
N LEU A 582 -18.23 -16.12 -20.61
CA LEU A 582 -18.57 -16.29 -22.03
C LEU A 582 -19.85 -15.54 -22.42
N CYS A 583 -20.82 -15.47 -21.51
CA CYS A 583 -22.11 -14.77 -21.71
C CYS A 583 -22.92 -15.27 -22.92
N ASP A 584 -22.83 -16.56 -23.24
CA ASP A 584 -23.58 -17.18 -24.33
C ASP A 584 -24.93 -17.75 -23.84
N GLY A 585 -26.02 -17.42 -24.55
CA GLY A 585 -27.38 -17.85 -24.21
C GLY A 585 -27.61 -19.37 -24.27
N HIS A 586 -26.81 -20.12 -25.03
CA HIS A 586 -26.89 -21.58 -25.06
C HIS A 586 -26.55 -22.22 -23.71
N ALA A 587 -25.82 -21.52 -22.84
CA ALA A 587 -25.49 -21.98 -21.50
C ALA A 587 -26.67 -21.94 -20.51
N VAL A 588 -27.79 -21.29 -20.85
CA VAL A 588 -28.94 -21.10 -19.95
C VAL A 588 -29.51 -22.43 -19.45
N GLY A 589 -29.83 -23.36 -20.35
CA GLY A 589 -30.37 -24.68 -19.98
C GLY A 589 -29.44 -25.48 -19.05
N PRO A 590 -28.15 -25.68 -19.43
CA PRO A 590 -27.16 -26.34 -18.58
C PRO A 590 -26.98 -25.68 -17.20
N LEU A 591 -27.00 -24.36 -17.12
CA LEU A 591 -26.87 -23.64 -15.85
C LEU A 591 -28.14 -23.76 -14.99
N ILE A 592 -29.34 -23.80 -15.59
CA ILE A 592 -30.58 -24.11 -14.85
C ILE A 592 -30.50 -25.50 -14.22
N LYS A 593 -29.97 -26.50 -14.94
CA LYS A 593 -29.73 -27.83 -14.36
C LYS A 593 -28.72 -27.76 -13.20
N ALA A 594 -27.67 -26.95 -13.33
CA ALA A 594 -26.65 -26.75 -12.29
C ALA A 594 -27.18 -26.02 -11.03
N LEU A 595 -28.31 -25.33 -11.10
CA LEU A 595 -29.01 -24.81 -9.90
C LEU A 595 -29.53 -25.94 -9.00
N LYS A 596 -29.69 -27.16 -9.51
CA LYS A 596 -30.15 -28.33 -8.74
C LYS A 596 -29.01 -29.24 -8.31
N ASP A 597 -27.76 -28.77 -8.40
CA ASP A 597 -26.57 -29.55 -8.02
C ASP A 597 -26.50 -29.82 -6.52
N SER A 598 -26.03 -31.00 -6.12
CA SER A 598 -25.85 -31.36 -4.70
C SER A 598 -24.83 -30.46 -3.99
N ASN A 599 -23.85 -29.92 -4.73
CA ASN A 599 -22.84 -29.03 -4.19
C ASN A 599 -23.29 -27.57 -4.21
N LYS A 600 -23.35 -26.96 -3.02
CA LYS A 600 -23.72 -25.54 -2.86
C LYS A 600 -22.87 -24.56 -3.65
N GLY A 601 -21.58 -24.86 -3.85
CA GLY A 601 -20.66 -24.01 -4.60
C GLY A 601 -20.99 -23.97 -6.10
N VAL A 602 -21.52 -25.06 -6.64
CA VAL A 602 -22.00 -25.15 -8.03
C VAL A 602 -23.32 -24.40 -8.17
N ARG A 603 -24.29 -24.63 -7.27
CA ARG A 603 -25.58 -23.89 -7.27
C ARG A 603 -25.38 -22.38 -7.18
N LYS A 604 -24.51 -21.94 -6.27
CA LYS A 604 -24.11 -20.53 -6.12
C LYS A 604 -23.52 -19.97 -7.42
N GLY A 605 -22.59 -20.71 -8.03
CA GLY A 605 -21.94 -20.32 -9.28
C GLY A 605 -22.94 -20.24 -10.44
N ALA A 606 -23.88 -21.18 -10.51
CA ALA A 606 -24.95 -21.20 -11.51
C ALA A 606 -25.92 -20.01 -11.35
N ALA A 607 -26.35 -19.69 -10.12
CA ALA A 607 -27.19 -18.53 -9.84
C ALA A 607 -26.52 -17.22 -10.27
N GLY A 608 -25.24 -17.04 -9.95
CA GLY A 608 -24.46 -15.89 -10.39
C GLY A 608 -24.30 -15.80 -11.92
N ALA A 609 -24.01 -16.93 -12.57
CA ALA A 609 -23.85 -17.01 -14.02
C ALA A 609 -25.15 -16.68 -14.76
N LEU A 610 -26.27 -17.25 -14.32
CA LEU A 610 -27.61 -16.98 -14.84
C LEU A 610 -28.01 -15.52 -14.64
N GLY A 611 -27.71 -14.93 -13.48
CA GLY A 611 -27.90 -13.51 -13.25
C GLY A 611 -27.15 -12.63 -14.26
N GLY A 612 -25.87 -12.92 -14.48
CA GLY A 612 -25.06 -12.22 -15.48
C GLY A 612 -25.62 -12.38 -16.90
N LEU A 613 -25.99 -13.60 -17.29
CA LEU A 613 -26.61 -13.88 -18.58
C LEU A 613 -27.93 -13.13 -18.75
N TYR A 614 -28.79 -13.12 -17.75
CA TYR A 614 -30.08 -12.45 -17.81
C TYR A 614 -29.92 -10.93 -17.98
N THR A 615 -28.93 -10.30 -17.33
CA THR A 615 -28.69 -8.86 -17.53
C THR A 615 -28.38 -8.50 -18.97
N LYS A 616 -27.71 -9.39 -19.72
CA LYS A 616 -27.31 -9.18 -21.12
C LYS A 616 -28.34 -9.67 -22.14
N THR A 617 -28.89 -10.86 -21.93
CA THR A 617 -29.73 -11.57 -22.90
C THR A 617 -31.21 -11.31 -22.70
N LYS A 618 -31.63 -10.94 -21.48
CA LYS A 618 -33.05 -10.82 -21.08
C LYS A 618 -33.88 -12.09 -21.32
N ASP A 619 -33.23 -13.26 -21.33
CA ASP A 619 -33.89 -14.53 -21.56
C ASP A 619 -34.90 -14.86 -20.44
N PRO A 620 -36.21 -14.96 -20.75
CA PRO A 620 -37.25 -15.17 -19.75
C PRO A 620 -37.16 -16.53 -19.05
N ARG A 621 -36.52 -17.53 -19.67
CA ARG A 621 -36.34 -18.88 -19.10
C ARG A 621 -35.52 -18.87 -17.82
N ILE A 622 -34.79 -17.79 -17.54
CA ILE A 622 -33.92 -17.63 -16.37
C ILE A 622 -34.70 -17.19 -15.12
N VAL A 623 -35.85 -16.51 -15.29
CA VAL A 623 -36.54 -15.81 -14.21
C VAL A 623 -37.07 -16.80 -13.15
N ASP A 624 -37.87 -17.78 -13.56
CA ASP A 624 -38.50 -18.71 -12.63
C ASP A 624 -37.46 -19.60 -11.89
N PRO A 625 -36.42 -20.16 -12.55
CA PRO A 625 -35.35 -20.88 -11.85
C PRO A 625 -34.56 -20.03 -10.85
N LEU A 626 -34.31 -18.75 -11.15
CA LEU A 626 -33.67 -17.84 -10.18
C LEU A 626 -34.59 -17.53 -9.00
N ILE A 627 -35.89 -17.37 -9.23
CA ILE A 627 -36.88 -17.23 -8.15
C ILE A 627 -36.88 -18.47 -7.26
N GLU A 628 -36.89 -19.68 -7.82
CA GLU A 628 -36.76 -20.93 -7.05
C GLU A 628 -35.47 -20.95 -6.22
N ALA A 629 -34.33 -20.54 -6.80
CA ALA A 629 -33.04 -20.48 -6.12
C ALA A 629 -32.98 -19.43 -4.97
N THR A 630 -33.92 -18.48 -4.90
CA THR A 630 -34.03 -17.59 -3.73
C THR A 630 -34.48 -18.31 -2.47
N GLN A 631 -35.02 -19.52 -2.58
CA GLN A 631 -35.48 -20.34 -1.46
C GLN A 631 -34.50 -21.48 -1.11
N ASP A 632 -33.27 -21.46 -1.66
CA ASP A 632 -32.27 -22.48 -1.38
C ASP A 632 -31.95 -22.58 0.12
N ILE A 633 -31.69 -23.80 0.61
CA ILE A 633 -31.32 -24.05 2.00
C ILE A 633 -30.04 -23.30 2.40
N GLU A 634 -29.10 -23.11 1.46
CA GLU A 634 -27.82 -22.46 1.72
C GLU A 634 -27.89 -20.93 1.53
N PRO A 635 -27.53 -20.14 2.55
CA PRO A 635 -27.58 -18.68 2.50
C PRO A 635 -26.81 -18.06 1.34
N GLU A 636 -25.64 -18.61 1.01
CA GLU A 636 -24.79 -18.10 -0.06
C GLU A 636 -25.44 -18.23 -1.45
N VAL A 637 -26.28 -19.25 -1.64
CA VAL A 637 -27.00 -19.47 -2.90
C VAL A 637 -28.15 -18.47 -2.98
N ARG A 638 -28.95 -18.33 -1.90
CA ARG A 638 -30.02 -17.33 -1.80
C ARG A 638 -29.49 -15.93 -2.06
N GLU A 639 -28.37 -15.55 -1.44
CA GLU A 639 -27.74 -14.23 -1.63
C GLU A 639 -27.42 -13.96 -3.09
N ASN A 640 -26.84 -14.93 -3.81
CA ASN A 640 -26.47 -14.77 -5.22
C ASN A 640 -27.70 -14.73 -6.12
N ALA A 641 -28.71 -15.56 -5.86
CA ALA A 641 -29.97 -15.56 -6.60
C ALA A 641 -30.72 -14.23 -6.41
N VAL A 642 -30.91 -13.78 -5.17
CA VAL A 642 -31.54 -12.49 -4.82
C VAL A 642 -30.76 -11.33 -5.44
N GLY A 643 -29.42 -11.36 -5.35
CA GLY A 643 -28.54 -10.35 -5.95
C GLY A 643 -28.57 -10.33 -7.48
N ALA A 644 -28.99 -11.41 -8.14
CA ALA A 644 -29.13 -11.49 -9.59
C ALA A 644 -30.45 -10.87 -10.10
N LEU A 645 -31.49 -10.83 -9.26
CA LEU A 645 -32.83 -10.35 -9.61
C LEU A 645 -32.94 -8.81 -9.59
N LYS A 646 -32.38 -8.15 -10.60
CA LYS A 646 -32.34 -6.66 -10.70
C LYS A 646 -33.30 -6.08 -11.75
N ILE A 647 -34.42 -6.75 -12.01
CA ILE A 647 -35.37 -6.35 -13.06
C ILE A 647 -36.71 -6.00 -12.43
N LYS A 648 -37.35 -4.96 -12.98
CA LYS A 648 -38.68 -4.50 -12.58
C LYS A 648 -39.75 -5.49 -13.08
N ASP A 649 -40.01 -6.52 -12.28
CA ASP A 649 -41.11 -7.48 -12.44
C ASP A 649 -41.84 -7.55 -11.08
N PRO A 650 -43.16 -7.37 -11.02
CA PRO A 650 -43.92 -7.44 -9.77
C PRO A 650 -43.70 -8.73 -8.96
N ARG A 651 -43.52 -9.87 -9.65
CA ARG A 651 -43.21 -11.17 -9.01
C ARG A 651 -41.85 -11.13 -8.33
N ILE A 652 -40.84 -10.55 -9.00
CA ILE A 652 -39.50 -10.35 -8.44
C ILE A 652 -39.57 -9.41 -7.23
N THR A 653 -40.25 -8.26 -7.36
CA THR A 653 -40.38 -7.29 -6.26
C THR A 653 -41.00 -7.95 -5.02
N LYS A 654 -42.06 -8.75 -5.18
CA LYS A 654 -42.65 -9.52 -4.08
C LYS A 654 -41.64 -10.45 -3.40
N ILE A 655 -40.86 -11.18 -4.18
CA ILE A 655 -39.81 -12.09 -3.66
C ILE A 655 -38.69 -11.31 -2.95
N LEU A 656 -38.24 -10.18 -3.51
CA LEU A 656 -37.23 -9.34 -2.88
C LEU A 656 -37.74 -8.78 -1.54
N ASN A 657 -39.00 -8.35 -1.47
CA ASN A 657 -39.61 -7.88 -0.22
C ASN A 657 -39.71 -8.97 0.85
N MET A 658 -39.92 -10.23 0.45
CA MET A 658 -39.81 -11.37 1.37
C MET A 658 -38.35 -11.59 1.82
N ALA A 659 -37.39 -11.50 0.90
CA ALA A 659 -35.96 -11.69 1.18
C ALA A 659 -35.36 -10.60 2.09
N LEU A 660 -35.97 -9.41 2.18
CA LEU A 660 -35.61 -8.40 3.19
C LEU A 660 -35.82 -8.90 4.63
N LYS A 661 -36.63 -9.93 4.85
CA LYS A 661 -36.89 -10.55 6.17
C LYS A 661 -36.11 -11.85 6.39
N ASP A 662 -35.16 -12.18 5.52
CA ASP A 662 -34.35 -13.40 5.64
C ASP A 662 -33.51 -13.38 6.94
N LYS A 663 -33.28 -14.56 7.53
CA LYS A 663 -32.47 -14.72 8.74
C LYS A 663 -31.02 -14.26 8.51
N GLU A 664 -30.54 -14.36 7.28
CA GLU A 664 -29.14 -14.13 6.95
C GLU A 664 -28.91 -12.70 6.43
N PRO A 665 -27.99 -11.94 7.04
CA PRO A 665 -27.79 -10.52 6.70
C PRO A 665 -27.29 -10.33 5.27
N GLY A 666 -26.52 -11.28 4.72
CA GLY A 666 -26.07 -11.24 3.32
C GLY A 666 -27.25 -11.21 2.34
N VAL A 667 -28.27 -12.02 2.61
CA VAL A 667 -29.49 -12.10 1.78
C VAL A 667 -30.32 -10.82 1.90
N ARG A 668 -30.53 -10.31 3.13
CA ARG A 668 -31.23 -9.02 3.34
C ARG A 668 -30.53 -7.87 2.61
N GLY A 669 -29.21 -7.78 2.72
CA GLY A 669 -28.40 -6.78 2.01
C GLY A 669 -28.46 -6.93 0.49
N ALA A 670 -28.44 -8.16 -0.03
CA ALA A 670 -28.62 -8.42 -1.46
C ALA A 670 -30.00 -7.99 -1.97
N ALA A 671 -31.06 -8.24 -1.19
CA ALA A 671 -32.42 -7.81 -1.54
C ALA A 671 -32.53 -6.28 -1.61
N ALA A 672 -31.98 -5.56 -0.61
CA ALA A 672 -31.94 -4.10 -0.62
C ALA A 672 -31.16 -3.55 -1.83
N ARG A 673 -30.02 -4.16 -2.20
CA ARG A 673 -29.25 -3.80 -3.41
C ARG A 673 -30.02 -4.02 -4.70
N SER A 674 -30.76 -5.13 -4.80
CA SER A 674 -31.57 -5.43 -5.97
C SER A 674 -32.74 -4.44 -6.10
N LEU A 675 -33.45 -4.15 -5.01
CA LEU A 675 -34.51 -3.14 -4.98
C LEU A 675 -34.02 -1.73 -5.30
N LYS A 676 -32.83 -1.35 -4.82
CA LYS A 676 -32.15 -0.12 -5.23
C LYS A 676 -31.97 -0.03 -6.75
N SER A 677 -31.58 -1.13 -7.38
CA SER A 677 -31.37 -1.19 -8.84
C SER A 677 -32.68 -1.09 -9.61
N ILE A 678 -33.76 -1.69 -9.06
CA ILE A 678 -35.10 -1.66 -9.63
C ILE A 678 -35.79 -0.30 -9.45
N LYS A 679 -35.45 0.42 -8.36
CA LYS A 679 -36.08 1.68 -7.93
C LYS A 679 -37.58 1.54 -7.69
N ASP A 680 -37.96 0.46 -7.03
CA ASP A 680 -39.36 0.20 -6.69
C ASP A 680 -39.80 1.00 -5.45
N GLU A 681 -40.74 1.94 -5.63
CA GLU A 681 -41.21 2.82 -4.56
C GLU A 681 -42.17 2.11 -3.59
N GLN A 682 -42.86 1.05 -4.03
CA GLN A 682 -43.73 0.26 -3.14
C GLN A 682 -42.92 -0.46 -2.05
N SER A 683 -41.66 -0.80 -2.35
CA SER A 683 -40.75 -1.46 -1.42
C SER A 683 -40.19 -0.53 -0.32
N VAL A 684 -40.48 0.78 -0.35
CA VAL A 684 -40.03 1.73 0.68
C VAL A 684 -40.49 1.31 2.08
N GLU A 685 -41.75 0.87 2.23
CA GLU A 685 -42.30 0.44 3.51
C GLU A 685 -41.59 -0.80 4.07
N HIS A 686 -41.05 -1.65 3.19
CA HIS A 686 -40.32 -2.86 3.54
C HIS A 686 -38.83 -2.59 3.85
N LEU A 687 -38.27 -1.51 3.29
CA LEU A 687 -36.89 -1.09 3.52
C LEU A 687 -36.71 -0.27 4.80
N ILE A 688 -37.73 0.48 5.24
CA ILE A 688 -37.68 1.30 6.45
C ILE A 688 -37.31 0.48 7.71
N PRO A 689 -37.89 -0.71 7.98
CA PRO A 689 -37.50 -1.54 9.13
C PRO A 689 -36.01 -1.90 9.16
N LEU A 690 -35.37 -2.07 8.00
CA LEU A 690 -33.95 -2.42 7.90
C LEU A 690 -33.01 -1.29 8.34
N LEU A 691 -33.50 -0.07 8.52
CA LEU A 691 -32.72 1.01 9.12
C LEU A 691 -32.36 0.73 10.59
N LYS A 692 -33.09 -0.20 11.23
CA LYS A 692 -32.84 -0.68 12.60
C LYS A 692 -32.24 -2.09 12.63
N ASP A 693 -31.77 -2.61 11.49
CA ASP A 693 -31.19 -3.95 11.41
C ASP A 693 -29.95 -4.07 12.32
N GLU A 694 -29.77 -5.22 12.96
CA GLU A 694 -28.59 -5.51 13.79
C GLU A 694 -27.28 -5.39 12.99
N ASN A 695 -27.32 -5.71 11.69
CA ASN A 695 -26.17 -5.72 10.81
C ASN A 695 -25.98 -4.37 10.10
N ILE A 696 -24.81 -3.76 10.33
CA ILE A 696 -24.46 -2.45 9.75
C ILE A 696 -24.41 -2.44 8.22
N GLU A 697 -23.98 -3.54 7.58
CA GLU A 697 -23.93 -3.62 6.12
C GLU A 697 -25.36 -3.58 5.55
N VAL A 698 -26.31 -4.25 6.19
CA VAL A 698 -27.73 -4.23 5.80
C VAL A 698 -28.32 -2.82 5.95
N ARG A 699 -28.04 -2.13 7.07
CA ARG A 699 -28.48 -0.74 7.27
C ARG A 699 -27.96 0.19 6.17
N ILE A 700 -26.67 0.08 5.82
CA ILE A 700 -26.05 0.89 4.75
C ILE A 700 -26.71 0.63 3.40
N GLU A 701 -26.98 -0.63 3.05
CA GLU A 701 -27.65 -0.97 1.79
C GLU A 701 -29.09 -0.48 1.76
N ALA A 702 -29.82 -0.55 2.88
CA ALA A 702 -31.16 0.01 3.01
C ALA A 702 -31.17 1.53 2.83
N ILE A 703 -30.28 2.28 3.50
CA ILE A 703 -30.14 3.74 3.30
C ILE A 703 -29.78 4.03 1.83
N GLY A 704 -28.88 3.24 1.25
CA GLY A 704 -28.49 3.34 -0.15
C GLY A 704 -29.63 3.09 -1.14
N ALA A 705 -30.58 2.22 -0.80
CA ALA A 705 -31.79 1.97 -1.58
C ALA A 705 -32.78 3.14 -1.47
N LEU A 706 -33.09 3.57 -0.24
CA LEU A 706 -34.00 4.70 0.04
C LEU A 706 -33.51 6.03 -0.55
N ARG A 707 -32.19 6.20 -0.70
CA ARG A 707 -31.58 7.34 -1.41
C ARG A 707 -32.09 7.49 -2.84
N GLU A 708 -32.20 6.40 -3.59
CA GLU A 708 -32.60 6.40 -5.01
C GLU A 708 -34.12 6.54 -5.22
N MET A 709 -34.91 6.32 -4.17
CA MET A 709 -36.38 6.37 -4.19
C MET A 709 -36.87 7.79 -3.88
N LYS A 710 -37.97 8.25 -4.52
CA LYS A 710 -38.50 9.62 -4.35
C LYS A 710 -39.56 9.77 -3.25
N ASP A 711 -39.76 8.73 -2.45
CA ASP A 711 -40.80 8.68 -1.42
C ASP A 711 -40.46 9.55 -0.20
N GLU A 712 -41.43 10.32 0.29
CA GLU A 712 -41.28 11.20 1.44
C GLU A 712 -41.30 10.47 2.79
N ARG A 713 -41.86 9.25 2.86
CA ARG A 713 -41.93 8.44 4.09
C ARG A 713 -40.54 8.07 4.64
N VAL A 714 -39.48 8.30 3.85
CA VAL A 714 -38.09 8.04 4.22
C VAL A 714 -37.50 9.06 5.19
N PHE A 715 -38.07 10.27 5.29
CA PHE A 715 -37.45 11.37 6.07
C PHE A 715 -37.45 11.09 7.58
N GLU A 716 -38.60 10.76 8.18
CA GLU A 716 -38.71 10.47 9.62
C GLU A 716 -37.80 9.31 10.06
N PRO A 717 -37.77 8.16 9.36
CA PRO A 717 -36.84 7.08 9.68
C PRO A 717 -35.37 7.48 9.55
N LEU A 718 -35.00 8.25 8.52
CA LEU A 718 -33.62 8.75 8.38
C LEU A 718 -33.26 9.74 9.51
N PHE A 719 -34.19 10.58 9.98
CA PHE A 719 -33.95 11.43 11.14
C PHE A 719 -33.68 10.62 12.41
N ALA A 720 -34.40 9.51 12.61
CA ALA A 720 -34.14 8.60 13.72
C ALA A 720 -32.73 8.01 13.66
N VAL A 721 -32.28 7.55 12.48
CA VAL A 721 -30.90 7.06 12.27
C VAL A 721 -29.88 8.16 12.61
N VAL A 722 -30.12 9.38 12.16
CA VAL A 722 -29.22 10.52 12.42
C VAL A 722 -29.12 10.82 13.93
N LYS A 723 -30.21 10.74 14.69
CA LYS A 723 -30.25 11.03 16.13
C LYS A 723 -29.66 9.92 17.00
N ASP A 724 -29.76 8.67 16.55
CA ASP A 724 -29.41 7.52 17.38
C ASP A 724 -27.88 7.31 17.43
N LYS A 725 -27.31 7.57 18.62
CA LYS A 725 -25.88 7.45 18.90
C LYS A 725 -25.41 6.00 19.07
N SER A 726 -26.32 5.02 19.13
CA SER A 726 -26.00 3.59 19.24
C SER A 726 -25.48 2.99 17.92
N TYR A 727 -25.77 3.63 16.78
CA TYR A 727 -25.23 3.32 15.46
C TYR A 727 -23.74 3.68 15.30
N ARG A 728 -22.91 3.32 16.27
CA ARG A 728 -21.46 3.52 16.24
C ARG A 728 -20.77 2.17 16.03
N ASN A 729 -20.33 1.88 14.80
CA ASN A 729 -19.30 0.86 14.64
C ASN A 729 -18.45 1.00 13.36
N THR A 730 -17.48 1.92 13.37
CA THR A 730 -16.49 2.05 12.28
C THR A 730 -15.33 1.05 12.40
N ARG A 731 -15.20 0.30 13.50
CA ARG A 731 -14.03 -0.56 13.76
C ARG A 731 -14.12 -1.91 13.04
N ALA A 732 -15.28 -2.56 13.06
CA ALA A 732 -15.51 -3.83 12.35
C ALA A 732 -15.46 -3.69 10.82
N LEU A 733 -15.97 -2.57 10.27
CA LEU A 733 -15.95 -2.29 8.82
C LEU A 733 -14.56 -1.93 8.28
N LYS A 734 -13.74 -1.19 9.06
CA LYS A 734 -12.35 -0.86 8.70
C LYS A 734 -11.45 -2.10 8.61
N MET A 735 -11.73 -3.15 9.38
CA MET A 735 -10.98 -4.41 9.34
C MET A 735 -11.30 -5.25 8.09
N LYS A 736 -12.56 -5.26 7.61
CA LYS A 736 -12.93 -5.99 6.37
C LYS A 736 -12.49 -5.29 5.08
N HIS A 737 -12.46 -3.95 5.05
CA HIS A 737 -12.10 -3.18 3.85
C HIS A 737 -11.12 -2.04 4.17
N PRO A 738 -9.84 -2.33 4.46
CA PRO A 738 -8.86 -1.37 5.00
C PRO A 738 -8.48 -0.21 4.07
N PHE A 739 -8.85 -0.28 2.79
CA PHE A 739 -8.47 0.70 1.76
C PHE A 739 -9.63 1.55 1.21
N ARG A 740 -10.86 1.40 1.72
CA ARG A 740 -12.01 2.26 1.34
C ARG A 740 -12.38 3.19 2.49
N ARG A 741 -12.68 4.46 2.18
CA ARG A 741 -13.38 5.37 3.10
C ARG A 741 -14.82 4.88 3.21
N ILE A 742 -15.15 4.17 4.28
CA ILE A 742 -16.50 3.66 4.53
C ILE A 742 -17.23 4.71 5.35
N GLU A 743 -18.26 5.33 4.76
CA GLU A 743 -19.24 6.15 5.48
C GLU A 743 -19.97 5.22 6.46
N ASP A 744 -20.10 5.61 7.73
CA ASP A 744 -21.03 4.89 8.61
C ASP A 744 -22.49 5.25 8.25
N ASP A 745 -23.42 4.48 8.77
CA ASP A 745 -24.87 4.63 8.54
C ASP A 745 -25.36 6.05 8.88
N ARG A 746 -24.89 6.66 9.98
CA ARG A 746 -25.21 8.06 10.35
C ARG A 746 -24.65 9.07 9.34
N GLU A 747 -23.39 8.94 8.93
CA GLU A 747 -22.77 9.81 7.91
C GLU A 747 -23.52 9.71 6.57
N LEU A 748 -23.87 8.49 6.16
CA LEU A 748 -24.62 8.25 4.94
C LEU A 748 -26.04 8.83 5.02
N ALA A 749 -26.74 8.67 6.16
CA ALA A 749 -28.07 9.24 6.35
C ALA A 749 -28.06 10.78 6.27
N ILE A 750 -27.11 11.45 6.94
CA ILE A 750 -26.93 12.93 6.87
C ILE A 750 -26.76 13.39 5.43
N LYS A 751 -25.93 12.68 4.66
CA LYS A 751 -25.67 12.98 3.26
C LYS A 751 -26.91 12.77 2.39
N VAL A 752 -27.66 11.68 2.58
CA VAL A 752 -28.90 11.40 1.84
C VAL A 752 -29.94 12.48 2.10
N LEU A 753 -30.10 12.93 3.34
CA LEU A 753 -31.01 14.03 3.69
C LEU A 753 -30.65 15.33 2.96
N GLY A 754 -29.37 15.70 2.93
CA GLY A 754 -28.90 16.87 2.19
C GLY A 754 -29.07 16.77 0.67
N GLU A 755 -28.90 15.57 0.11
CA GLU A 755 -29.09 15.33 -1.33
C GLU A 755 -30.55 15.36 -1.77
N LYS A 756 -31.47 14.90 -0.90
CA LYS A 756 -32.90 15.02 -1.14
C LYS A 756 -33.37 16.48 -1.07
N GLY A 757 -32.65 17.34 -0.33
CA GLY A 757 -32.85 18.79 -0.33
C GLY A 757 -34.12 19.27 0.36
N ASP A 758 -34.76 18.40 1.16
CA ASP A 758 -36.05 18.66 1.81
C ASP A 758 -35.88 19.57 3.05
N PRO A 759 -36.69 20.64 3.19
CA PRO A 759 -36.60 21.55 4.33
C PRO A 759 -36.85 20.92 5.70
N ARG A 760 -37.57 19.78 5.79
CA ARG A 760 -37.77 19.04 7.05
C ARG A 760 -36.45 18.61 7.69
N ALA A 761 -35.41 18.41 6.88
CA ALA A 761 -34.09 18.03 7.36
C ALA A 761 -33.33 19.18 8.05
N ILE A 762 -33.76 20.44 7.93
CA ILE A 762 -33.03 21.60 8.47
C ILE A 762 -32.92 21.51 9.99
N ILE A 763 -34.03 21.24 10.70
CA ILE A 763 -34.04 21.20 12.17
C ILE A 763 -33.15 20.07 12.72
N PRO A 764 -33.28 18.81 12.25
CA PRO A 764 -32.39 17.72 12.68
C PRO A 764 -30.90 17.98 12.39
N LEU A 765 -30.58 18.53 11.21
CA LEU A 765 -29.18 18.84 10.84
C LEU A 765 -28.63 20.03 11.63
N ALA A 766 -29.45 21.04 11.92
CA ALA A 766 -29.07 22.17 12.77
C ALA A 766 -28.81 21.72 14.22
N ALA A 767 -29.59 20.77 14.75
CA ALA A 767 -29.37 20.22 16.08
C ALA A 767 -28.01 19.51 16.19
N LEU A 768 -27.60 18.77 15.16
CA LEU A 768 -26.26 18.15 15.10
C LEU A 768 -25.14 19.19 15.10
N LEU A 769 -25.33 20.31 14.41
CA LEU A 769 -24.33 21.40 14.41
C LEU A 769 -24.16 22.00 15.81
N LYS A 770 -25.25 22.17 16.55
CA LYS A 770 -25.24 22.76 17.90
C LYS A 770 -24.79 21.79 19.01
N ASP A 771 -24.85 20.47 18.78
CA ASP A 771 -24.35 19.48 19.75
C ASP A 771 -22.81 19.45 19.79
N ASN A 772 -22.26 20.16 20.77
CA ASN A 772 -20.83 20.26 21.03
C ASN A 772 -20.17 18.96 21.51
N ALA A 773 -20.97 17.97 21.93
CA ALA A 773 -20.53 16.63 22.34
C ALA A 773 -20.60 15.61 21.18
N GLU A 774 -21.15 16.00 20.03
CA GLU A 774 -21.19 15.16 18.83
C GLU A 774 -19.81 15.11 18.13
N GLU A 775 -19.52 14.00 17.45
CA GLU A 775 -18.25 13.87 16.73
C GLU A 775 -18.14 14.93 15.63
N GLN A 776 -16.96 15.56 15.53
CA GLN A 776 -16.65 16.61 14.56
C GLN A 776 -17.07 16.26 13.13
N LYS A 777 -17.00 14.96 12.76
CA LYS A 777 -17.36 14.47 11.43
C LYS A 777 -18.85 14.65 11.08
N TYR A 778 -19.76 14.40 12.02
CA TYR A 778 -21.19 14.54 11.75
C TYR A 778 -21.58 16.01 11.66
N ARG A 779 -20.91 16.87 12.43
CA ARG A 779 -21.12 18.32 12.43
C ARG A 779 -20.75 18.94 11.09
N TYR A 780 -19.54 18.70 10.57
CA TYR A 780 -19.19 19.27 9.26
C TYR A 780 -20.02 18.66 8.11
N LYS A 781 -20.46 17.40 8.24
CA LYS A 781 -21.37 16.76 7.28
C LYS A 781 -22.77 17.35 7.32
N ALA A 782 -23.26 17.72 8.49
CA ALA A 782 -24.52 18.45 8.63
C ALA A 782 -24.44 19.84 7.98
N ALA A 783 -23.32 20.57 8.14
CA ALA A 783 -23.08 21.82 7.43
C ALA A 783 -23.06 21.63 5.91
N GLU A 784 -22.39 20.57 5.43
CA GLU A 784 -22.39 20.22 4.00
C GLU A 784 -23.80 19.92 3.48
N ALA A 785 -24.60 19.15 4.24
CA ALA A 785 -25.96 18.76 3.89
C ALA A 785 -26.92 19.97 3.87
N LEU A 786 -26.85 20.85 4.88
CA LEU A 786 -27.63 22.10 4.94
C LEU A 786 -27.32 23.02 3.75
N GLY A 787 -26.06 23.06 3.30
CA GLY A 787 -25.67 23.83 2.11
C GLY A 787 -26.32 23.37 0.81
N ARG A 788 -26.78 22.10 0.76
CA ARG A 788 -27.48 21.53 -0.40
C ARG A 788 -29.00 21.73 -0.34
N ILE A 789 -29.55 22.05 0.83
CA ILE A 789 -30.99 22.33 1.01
C ILE A 789 -31.29 23.73 0.46
N ASN A 790 -32.29 23.83 -0.42
CA ASN A 790 -32.64 25.07 -1.10
C ASN A 790 -33.64 25.93 -0.31
N ASP A 791 -33.35 26.18 0.97
CA ASP A 791 -34.24 26.91 1.88
C ASP A 791 -33.49 28.04 2.62
N PRO A 792 -34.05 29.26 2.70
CA PRO A 792 -33.42 30.38 3.42
C PRO A 792 -33.08 30.10 4.88
N ARG A 793 -33.85 29.26 5.59
CA ARG A 793 -33.61 28.92 7.01
C ARG A 793 -32.32 28.12 7.21
N ALA A 794 -31.89 27.38 6.18
CA ALA A 794 -30.61 26.69 6.19
C ALA A 794 -29.44 27.70 6.12
N ILE A 795 -29.63 28.84 5.45
CA ILE A 795 -28.63 29.92 5.34
C ILE A 795 -28.41 30.56 6.69
N ASP A 796 -29.48 30.91 7.41
CA ASP A 796 -29.37 31.52 8.75
C ASP A 796 -28.66 30.59 9.74
N THR A 797 -28.95 29.28 9.66
CA THR A 797 -28.26 28.25 10.45
C THR A 797 -26.77 28.18 10.10
N LEU A 798 -26.41 28.20 8.82
CA LEU A 798 -25.02 28.17 8.36
C LEU A 798 -24.25 29.44 8.72
N ILE A 799 -24.90 30.61 8.73
CA ILE A 799 -24.31 31.88 9.17
C ILE A 799 -23.90 31.77 10.64
N GLN A 800 -24.78 31.30 11.52
CA GLN A 800 -24.44 31.06 12.93
C GLN A 800 -23.28 30.06 13.08
N THR A 801 -23.17 29.10 12.16
CA THR A 801 -22.12 28.07 12.17
C THR A 801 -20.74 28.62 11.76
N LEU A 802 -20.66 29.83 11.20
CA LEU A 802 -19.38 30.50 10.96
C LEU A 802 -18.69 30.94 12.26
N GLU A 803 -19.38 30.94 13.39
CA GLU A 803 -18.81 31.22 14.71
C GLU A 803 -18.42 29.93 15.48
N ASP A 804 -18.52 28.76 14.83
CA ASP A 804 -18.26 27.48 15.48
C ASP A 804 -16.85 27.39 16.06
N LYS A 805 -16.68 26.78 17.24
CA LYS A 805 -15.36 26.54 17.84
C LYS A 805 -14.45 25.71 16.92
N ASP A 806 -15.03 24.82 16.12
CA ASP A 806 -14.31 23.89 15.27
C ASP A 806 -14.01 24.46 13.88
N LYS A 807 -12.71 24.52 13.55
CA LYS A 807 -12.22 25.06 12.27
C LYS A 807 -12.74 24.33 11.04
N ILE A 808 -12.98 23.02 11.10
CA ILE A 808 -13.47 22.24 9.95
C ILE A 808 -14.95 22.55 9.75
N VAL A 809 -15.72 22.62 10.83
CA VAL A 809 -17.14 23.00 10.76
C VAL A 809 -17.31 24.41 10.16
N ARG A 810 -16.52 25.40 10.62
CA ARG A 810 -16.50 26.75 10.03
C ARG A 810 -16.17 26.74 8.53
N GLN A 811 -15.17 25.93 8.13
CA GLN A 811 -14.76 25.81 6.73
C GLN A 811 -15.90 25.30 5.84
N TYR A 812 -16.59 24.23 6.25
CA TYR A 812 -17.70 23.65 5.47
C TYR A 812 -18.92 24.57 5.46
N ALA A 813 -19.18 25.31 6.54
CA ALA A 813 -20.22 26.33 6.57
C ALA A 813 -19.94 27.48 5.58
N ALA A 814 -18.71 28.00 5.56
CA ALA A 814 -18.29 29.03 4.60
C ALA A 814 -18.41 28.55 3.15
N GLU A 815 -18.00 27.30 2.86
CA GLU A 815 -18.13 26.73 1.53
C GLU A 815 -19.59 26.50 1.11
N ALA A 816 -20.44 26.04 2.03
CA ALA A 816 -21.87 25.88 1.81
C ALA A 816 -22.54 27.22 1.47
N LEU A 817 -22.24 28.29 2.23
CA LEU A 817 -22.77 29.63 1.99
C LEU A 817 -22.28 30.23 0.66
N ALA A 818 -20.99 30.06 0.33
CA ALA A 818 -20.40 30.56 -0.91
C ALA A 818 -21.06 29.97 -2.17
N ARG A 819 -21.40 28.66 -2.14
CA ARG A 819 -22.11 28.00 -3.25
C ARG A 819 -23.48 28.60 -3.53
N ARG A 820 -24.11 29.23 -2.54
CA ARG A 820 -25.45 29.83 -2.66
C ARG A 820 -25.47 31.24 -3.22
N LYS A 821 -24.31 31.93 -3.30
CA LYS A 821 -24.17 33.31 -3.82
C LYS A 821 -25.13 34.33 -3.19
N ASP A 822 -25.58 34.07 -1.96
CA ASP A 822 -26.49 34.96 -1.25
C ASP A 822 -25.73 36.20 -0.76
N ARG A 823 -26.18 37.40 -1.13
CA ARG A 823 -25.52 38.65 -0.77
C ARG A 823 -25.53 38.95 0.74
N ARG A 824 -26.42 38.31 1.50
CA ARG A 824 -26.50 38.46 2.97
C ARG A 824 -25.26 37.93 3.69
N VAL A 825 -24.49 37.05 3.06
CA VAL A 825 -23.28 36.44 3.64
C VAL A 825 -22.02 37.30 3.47
N LEU A 826 -22.12 38.41 2.75
CA LEU A 826 -20.98 39.26 2.38
C LEU A 826 -20.24 39.86 3.59
N PRO A 827 -20.92 40.43 4.61
CA PRO A 827 -20.23 40.91 5.81
C PRO A 827 -19.45 39.80 6.51
N THR A 828 -20.04 38.61 6.63
CA THR A 828 -19.41 37.49 7.33
C THR A 828 -18.23 36.88 6.55
N LEU A 829 -18.27 36.90 5.21
CA LEU A 829 -17.12 36.51 4.39
C LEU A 829 -15.97 37.54 4.50
N LEU A 830 -16.28 38.83 4.67
CA LEU A 830 -15.27 39.86 4.94
C LEU A 830 -14.61 39.67 6.31
N ASP A 831 -15.41 39.34 7.34
CA ASP A 831 -14.88 38.99 8.66
C ASP A 831 -14.03 37.70 8.58
N GLY A 832 -14.46 36.74 7.77
CA GLY A 832 -13.75 35.50 7.49
C GLY A 832 -12.36 35.69 6.87
N LEU A 833 -12.10 36.79 6.14
CA LEU A 833 -10.76 37.14 5.66
C LEU A 833 -9.78 37.46 6.81
N ASN A 834 -10.29 37.74 8.01
CA ASN A 834 -9.48 38.03 9.20
C ASN A 834 -9.55 36.91 10.25
N ASP A 835 -10.12 35.73 9.94
CA ASP A 835 -10.22 34.61 10.89
C ASP A 835 -8.83 34.13 11.33
N LYS A 836 -8.71 33.70 12.60
CA LYS A 836 -7.47 33.12 13.16
C LYS A 836 -7.00 31.89 12.38
N ASN A 837 -7.91 31.18 11.72
CA ASN A 837 -7.66 29.97 10.94
C ASN A 837 -7.38 30.27 9.46
N VAL A 838 -6.24 29.76 9.00
CA VAL A 838 -5.77 29.87 7.61
C VAL A 838 -6.79 29.37 6.58
N PHE A 839 -7.44 28.22 6.82
CA PHE A 839 -8.37 27.63 5.86
C PHE A 839 -9.65 28.45 5.73
N VAL A 840 -10.09 29.10 6.81
CA VAL A 840 -11.26 30.00 6.80
C VAL A 840 -10.92 31.24 5.99
N ARG A 841 -9.77 31.88 6.21
CA ARG A 841 -9.30 33.02 5.40
C ARG A 841 -9.16 32.67 3.93
N GLN A 842 -8.57 31.50 3.62
CA GLN A 842 -8.42 31.02 2.24
C GLN A 842 -9.77 30.83 1.56
N LYS A 843 -10.73 30.20 2.25
CA LYS A 843 -12.07 29.94 1.70
C LYS A 843 -12.89 31.20 1.57
N ALA A 844 -12.79 32.15 2.50
CA ALA A 844 -13.37 33.48 2.38
C ALA A 844 -12.86 34.19 1.12
N ALA A 845 -11.54 34.28 0.94
CA ALA A 845 -10.92 34.87 -0.26
C ALA A 845 -11.34 34.15 -1.56
N SER A 846 -11.38 32.82 -1.55
CA SER A 846 -11.82 32.00 -2.69
C SER A 846 -13.31 32.15 -3.01
N SER A 847 -14.11 32.65 -2.08
CA SER A 847 -15.56 32.78 -2.23
C SER A 847 -15.97 34.16 -2.73
N LEU A 848 -15.25 35.22 -2.32
CA LEU A 848 -15.61 36.61 -2.63
C LEU A 848 -15.64 36.94 -4.13
N TRP A 849 -14.83 36.27 -4.96
CA TRP A 849 -14.88 36.52 -6.42
C TRP A 849 -16.20 36.09 -7.08
N HIS A 850 -16.96 35.17 -6.49
CA HIS A 850 -18.25 34.71 -7.06
C HIS A 850 -19.29 35.83 -7.15
N PHE A 851 -19.10 36.92 -6.40
CA PHE A 851 -19.96 38.08 -6.35
C PHE A 851 -19.53 39.19 -7.32
N LYS A 852 -18.28 39.17 -7.82
CA LYS A 852 -17.69 40.14 -8.76
C LYS A 852 -17.91 41.62 -8.38
N ASP A 853 -17.88 41.91 -7.09
CA ASP A 853 -18.10 43.23 -6.54
C ASP A 853 -16.76 43.94 -6.33
N ASP A 854 -16.69 45.20 -6.72
CA ASP A 854 -15.46 46.00 -6.67
C ASP A 854 -15.12 46.44 -5.23
N ARG A 855 -16.10 46.45 -4.33
CA ARG A 855 -15.91 46.71 -2.88
C ARG A 855 -15.02 45.67 -2.20
N PHE A 856 -14.81 44.51 -2.81
CA PHE A 856 -13.94 43.46 -2.26
C PHE A 856 -12.48 43.59 -2.69
N VAL A 857 -12.18 44.50 -3.61
CA VAL A 857 -10.82 44.69 -4.15
C VAL A 857 -9.84 45.08 -3.04
N GLU A 858 -10.18 46.05 -2.18
CA GLU A 858 -9.30 46.48 -1.08
C GLU A 858 -9.12 45.41 0.01
N PRO A 859 -10.17 44.74 0.54
CA PRO A 859 -10.01 43.61 1.46
C PRO A 859 -9.15 42.47 0.89
N LEU A 860 -9.28 42.17 -0.40
CA LEU A 860 -8.48 41.14 -1.07
C LEU A 860 -7.03 41.61 -1.28
N ILE A 861 -6.80 42.88 -1.65
CA ILE A 861 -5.45 43.44 -1.72
C ILE A 861 -4.74 43.27 -0.37
N LYS A 862 -5.41 43.56 0.75
CA LYS A 862 -4.86 43.31 2.08
C LYS A 862 -4.56 41.83 2.33
N ALA A 863 -5.40 40.91 1.84
CA ALA A 863 -5.17 39.47 1.94
C ALA A 863 -4.03 38.94 1.03
N LEU A 864 -3.51 39.73 0.07
CA LEU A 864 -2.27 39.41 -0.65
C LEU A 864 -1.03 39.51 0.24
N ASP A 865 -1.14 40.19 1.38
CA ASP A 865 -0.11 40.32 2.42
C ASP A 865 -0.31 39.33 3.58
N ASP A 866 -1.24 38.36 3.45
CA ASP A 866 -1.46 37.34 4.48
C ASP A 866 -0.18 36.54 4.78
N LYS A 867 -0.04 36.01 5.99
CA LYS A 867 1.13 35.20 6.39
C LYS A 867 1.16 33.83 5.69
N ASP A 868 0.02 33.34 5.19
CA ASP A 868 -0.10 32.03 4.56
C ASP A 868 -0.21 32.10 3.03
N GLY A 869 0.61 31.29 2.34
CA GLY A 869 0.70 31.29 0.88
C GLY A 869 -0.56 30.84 0.14
N TYR A 870 -1.42 30.01 0.76
CA TYR A 870 -2.69 29.60 0.14
C TYR A 870 -3.74 30.71 0.19
N VAL A 871 -3.72 31.55 1.24
CA VAL A 871 -4.58 32.73 1.33
C VAL A 871 -4.15 33.78 0.32
N GLN A 872 -2.83 34.01 0.19
CA GLN A 872 -2.27 34.90 -0.84
C GLN A 872 -2.66 34.44 -2.25
N GLU A 873 -2.57 33.13 -2.55
CA GLU A 873 -3.04 32.57 -3.82
C GLU A 873 -4.53 32.85 -4.05
N ALA A 874 -5.36 32.50 -3.07
CA ALA A 874 -6.81 32.64 -3.17
C ALA A 874 -7.21 34.09 -3.44
N SER A 875 -6.52 35.03 -2.78
CA SER A 875 -6.71 36.46 -2.99
C SER A 875 -6.25 36.92 -4.38
N ALA A 876 -5.06 36.52 -4.83
CA ALA A 876 -4.55 36.87 -6.17
C ALA A 876 -5.50 36.42 -7.28
N ARG A 877 -5.98 35.17 -7.18
CA ARG A 877 -6.98 34.60 -8.10
C ARG A 877 -8.32 35.34 -8.04
N ALA A 878 -8.76 35.73 -6.84
CA ALA A 878 -10.00 36.47 -6.68
C ALA A 878 -9.90 37.86 -7.34
N LEU A 879 -8.81 38.58 -7.12
CA LEU A 879 -8.53 39.90 -7.72
C LEU A 879 -8.46 39.85 -9.24
N GLY A 880 -7.75 38.87 -9.80
CA GLY A 880 -7.67 38.69 -11.25
C GLY A 880 -9.01 38.36 -11.90
N ARG A 881 -9.87 37.62 -11.20
CA ARG A 881 -11.24 37.33 -11.66
C ARG A 881 -12.22 38.48 -11.51
N ILE A 882 -12.03 39.35 -10.52
CA ILE A 882 -12.77 40.61 -10.40
C ILE A 882 -12.36 41.56 -11.54
N GLY A 883 -11.06 41.60 -11.89
CA GLY A 883 -10.58 42.28 -13.09
C GLY A 883 -10.35 43.77 -12.92
N ASP A 884 -10.35 44.27 -11.68
CA ASP A 884 -10.21 45.70 -11.39
C ASP A 884 -8.75 46.18 -11.58
N PRO A 885 -8.50 47.26 -12.35
CA PRO A 885 -7.16 47.83 -12.54
C PRO A 885 -6.44 48.25 -11.25
N ARG A 886 -7.16 48.54 -10.16
CA ARG A 886 -6.58 48.83 -8.84
C ARG A 886 -5.71 47.67 -8.33
N ALA A 887 -6.00 46.44 -8.75
CA ALA A 887 -5.22 45.26 -8.37
C ALA A 887 -3.90 45.12 -9.12
N VAL A 888 -3.67 45.83 -10.24
CA VAL A 888 -2.49 45.64 -11.11
C VAL A 888 -1.20 45.97 -10.37
N GLU A 889 -1.15 47.10 -9.67
CA GLU A 889 0.05 47.54 -8.96
C GLU A 889 0.37 46.63 -7.74
N PRO A 890 -0.60 46.27 -6.87
CA PRO A 890 -0.42 45.25 -5.84
C PRO A 890 0.02 43.88 -6.38
N LEU A 891 -0.52 43.42 -7.51
CA LEU A 891 -0.13 42.15 -8.12
C LEU A 891 1.29 42.20 -8.72
N ILE A 892 1.71 43.34 -9.30
CA ILE A 892 3.10 43.55 -9.73
C ILE A 892 4.05 43.46 -8.54
N ASN A 893 3.68 44.04 -7.41
CA ASN A 893 4.47 43.94 -6.18
C ASN A 893 4.46 42.51 -5.61
N ALA A 894 3.37 41.75 -5.76
CA ALA A 894 3.31 40.36 -5.34
C ALA A 894 4.24 39.43 -6.14
N LEU A 895 4.66 39.80 -7.36
CA LEU A 895 5.64 39.06 -8.16
C LEU A 895 7.03 39.00 -7.51
N THR A 896 7.38 39.94 -6.62
CA THR A 896 8.68 39.96 -5.92
C THR A 896 8.73 39.04 -4.71
N LYS A 897 7.57 38.55 -4.24
CA LYS A 897 7.48 37.68 -3.07
C LYS A 897 7.86 36.24 -3.44
N LYS A 898 8.64 35.55 -2.59
CA LYS A 898 8.98 34.12 -2.79
C LYS A 898 7.75 33.25 -2.48
N GLY A 899 7.36 32.36 -3.40
CA GLY A 899 6.32 31.33 -3.17
C GLY A 899 5.23 31.26 -4.24
N MET A 900 4.11 30.58 -3.92
CA MET A 900 2.98 30.36 -4.84
C MET A 900 2.31 31.67 -5.33
N ALA A 901 2.34 32.74 -4.53
CA ALA A 901 1.73 34.03 -4.87
C ALA A 901 2.31 34.65 -6.16
N ALA A 902 3.61 34.50 -6.43
CA ALA A 902 4.25 35.08 -7.62
C ALA A 902 3.79 34.40 -8.92
N GLY A 903 3.57 33.07 -8.89
CA GLY A 903 3.11 32.31 -10.05
C GLY A 903 1.68 32.66 -10.46
N TRP A 904 0.78 32.83 -9.48
CA TRP A 904 -0.59 33.23 -9.71
C TRP A 904 -0.71 34.72 -10.05
N ALA A 905 0.01 35.61 -9.35
CA ALA A 905 0.04 37.03 -9.68
C ALA A 905 0.43 37.29 -11.15
N ARG A 906 1.36 36.51 -11.71
CA ARG A 906 1.69 36.57 -13.14
C ARG A 906 0.49 36.26 -14.05
N ALA A 907 -0.21 35.15 -13.78
CA ALA A 907 -1.35 34.72 -14.58
C ALA A 907 -2.51 35.72 -14.50
N GLU A 908 -2.74 36.28 -13.31
CA GLU A 908 -3.81 37.23 -13.05
C GLU A 908 -3.47 38.65 -13.56
N LEU A 909 -2.20 39.06 -13.54
CA LEU A 909 -1.73 40.26 -14.25
C LEU A 909 -1.97 40.14 -15.75
N GLN A 910 -1.66 38.99 -16.35
CA GLN A 910 -2.00 38.73 -17.75
C GLN A 910 -3.51 38.71 -17.96
N ALA A 911 -4.30 38.24 -17.00
CA ALA A 911 -5.76 38.24 -17.09
C ALA A 911 -6.34 39.67 -17.09
N ILE A 912 -5.83 40.57 -16.23
CA ILE A 912 -6.29 41.96 -16.12
C ILE A 912 -5.76 42.81 -17.29
N THR A 913 -4.46 42.74 -17.56
CA THR A 913 -3.78 43.65 -18.50
C THR A 913 -3.75 43.14 -19.94
N LYS A 914 -3.95 41.83 -20.15
CA LYS A 914 -3.83 41.13 -21.44
C LYS A 914 -2.46 41.27 -22.12
N VAL A 915 -1.43 41.62 -21.35
CA VAL A 915 -0.02 41.62 -21.76
C VAL A 915 0.73 40.59 -20.90
N ASN A 916 1.89 40.09 -21.34
CA ASN A 916 2.67 39.10 -20.59
C ASN A 916 4.16 39.44 -20.60
N PHE A 917 4.65 39.98 -19.49
CA PHE A 917 6.08 40.21 -19.27
C PHE A 917 6.73 39.16 -18.36
N GLY A 918 6.03 38.04 -18.12
CA GLY A 918 6.52 37.01 -17.22
C GLY A 918 6.65 37.50 -15.77
N HIS A 919 7.75 37.14 -15.10
CA HIS A 919 8.09 37.61 -13.75
C HIS A 919 8.93 38.89 -13.78
N ASP A 920 9.10 39.54 -14.93
CA ASP A 920 9.93 40.73 -15.06
C ASP A 920 9.19 41.96 -14.51
N VAL A 921 9.39 42.20 -13.22
CA VAL A 921 8.78 43.31 -12.48
C VAL A 921 9.17 44.66 -13.07
N LYS A 922 10.37 44.81 -13.64
CA LYS A 922 10.82 46.07 -14.24
C LYS A 922 10.04 46.37 -15.52
N LYS A 923 9.83 45.37 -16.39
CA LYS A 923 9.00 45.52 -17.60
C LYS A 923 7.54 45.78 -17.25
N TRP A 924 7.00 45.09 -16.24
CA TRP A 924 5.64 45.34 -15.75
C TRP A 924 5.46 46.76 -15.22
N LYS A 925 6.39 47.27 -14.40
CA LYS A 925 6.34 48.65 -13.88
C LYS A 925 6.48 49.68 -14.99
N ALA A 926 7.43 49.51 -15.90
CA ALA A 926 7.64 50.41 -17.04
C ALA A 926 6.42 50.44 -17.98
N TRP A 927 5.80 49.29 -18.24
CA TRP A 927 4.57 49.22 -19.02
C TRP A 927 3.38 49.86 -18.27
N TRP A 928 3.23 49.58 -16.97
CA TRP A 928 2.15 50.14 -16.17
C TRP A 928 2.23 51.67 -16.10
N ILE A 929 3.42 52.25 -15.87
CA ILE A 929 3.62 53.71 -15.89
C ILE A 929 3.12 54.33 -17.20
N LYS A 930 3.42 53.71 -18.35
CA LYS A 930 3.03 54.23 -19.67
C LYS A 930 1.56 54.01 -20.01
N ASN A 931 0.90 53.04 -19.39
CA ASN A 931 -0.45 52.59 -19.80
C ASN A 931 -1.50 52.73 -18.69
N LYS A 932 -1.13 53.16 -17.47
CA LYS A 932 -2.01 53.26 -16.30
C LYS A 932 -3.24 54.11 -16.60
N GLU A 933 -3.01 55.31 -17.14
CA GLU A 933 -4.10 56.24 -17.50
C GLU A 933 -5.01 55.66 -18.58
N THR A 934 -4.44 55.08 -19.65
CA THR A 934 -5.21 54.43 -20.73
C THR A 934 -5.99 53.21 -20.22
N CYS A 935 -5.42 52.41 -19.32
CA CYS A 935 -6.08 51.25 -18.71
C CYS A 935 -7.27 51.68 -17.84
N ILE A 936 -7.07 52.68 -16.98
CA ILE A 936 -8.11 53.23 -16.11
C ILE A 936 -9.20 53.90 -16.95
N LYS A 937 -8.81 54.71 -17.94
CA LYS A 937 -9.71 55.42 -18.86
C LYS A 937 -10.59 54.45 -19.64
N PHE A 938 -10.00 53.47 -20.35
CA PHE A 938 -10.79 52.51 -21.12
C PHE A 938 -11.58 51.53 -20.24
N ASN A 939 -11.17 51.25 -19.00
CA ASN A 939 -12.00 50.46 -18.09
C ASN A 939 -13.25 51.24 -17.65
N LYS A 940 -13.10 52.54 -17.33
CA LYS A 940 -14.25 53.43 -17.07
C LYS A 940 -15.16 53.54 -18.29
N ILE A 941 -14.59 53.74 -19.49
CA ILE A 941 -15.34 53.78 -20.75
C ILE A 941 -16.05 52.46 -21.04
N GLU A 942 -15.43 51.29 -20.79
CA GLU A 942 -16.09 49.99 -20.99
C GLU A 942 -17.22 49.72 -20.00
N ILE A 943 -17.13 50.24 -18.76
CA ILE A 943 -18.22 50.18 -17.77
C ILE A 943 -19.34 51.13 -18.17
N GLN A 944 -19.00 52.38 -18.50
CA GLN A 944 -19.96 53.39 -18.96
C GLN A 944 -20.70 52.91 -20.21
N MET A 945 -20.00 52.42 -21.23
CA MET A 945 -20.62 51.90 -22.47
C MET A 945 -21.54 50.69 -22.23
N LYS A 946 -21.35 49.91 -21.15
CA LYS A 946 -22.26 48.81 -20.75
C LYS A 946 -23.50 49.30 -20.01
N GLU A 947 -23.36 50.38 -19.23
CA GLU A 947 -24.42 50.94 -18.40
C GLU A 947 -25.29 51.93 -19.19
N ASN A 948 -24.67 52.79 -20.00
CA ASN A 948 -25.34 53.74 -20.89
C ASN A 948 -24.46 54.10 -22.11
N THR A 949 -25.00 53.96 -23.32
CA THR A 949 -24.27 54.21 -24.57
C THR A 949 -24.34 55.68 -24.96
N ASP A 950 -23.24 56.42 -24.77
CA ASP A 950 -23.12 57.84 -25.13
C ASP A 950 -22.63 58.04 -26.59
N PRO A 951 -23.37 58.76 -27.46
CA PRO A 951 -22.96 59.05 -28.83
C PRO A 951 -21.60 59.75 -28.98
N GLU A 952 -21.23 60.68 -28.09
CA GLU A 952 -19.94 61.37 -28.15
C GLU A 952 -18.79 60.40 -27.85
N LEU A 953 -19.03 59.48 -26.92
CA LEU A 953 -18.09 58.43 -26.56
C LEU A 953 -17.92 57.42 -27.68
N VAL A 954 -19.01 57.09 -28.40
CA VAL A 954 -18.95 56.26 -29.62
C VAL A 954 -18.10 56.93 -30.69
N GLU A 955 -18.26 58.23 -30.93
CA GLU A 955 -17.47 58.97 -31.92
C GLU A 955 -15.96 59.00 -31.54
N TYR A 956 -15.66 59.22 -30.26
CA TYR A 956 -14.30 59.11 -29.74
C TYR A 956 -13.71 57.71 -29.97
N LEU A 957 -14.49 56.66 -29.73
CA LEU A 957 -14.05 55.27 -29.90
C LEU A 957 -13.88 54.88 -31.38
N ILE A 958 -14.71 55.39 -32.29
CA ILE A 958 -14.55 55.23 -33.73
C ILE A 958 -13.25 55.89 -34.21
N LYS A 959 -12.86 57.04 -33.64
CA LYS A 959 -11.55 57.64 -33.91
C LYS A 959 -10.42 56.81 -33.31
N ALA A 960 -10.56 56.35 -32.07
CA ALA A 960 -9.55 55.58 -31.34
C ALA A 960 -9.28 54.19 -31.95
N ILE A 961 -10.21 53.61 -32.70
CA ILE A 961 -9.97 52.34 -33.42
C ILE A 961 -8.95 52.50 -34.55
N ARG A 962 -8.61 53.73 -34.95
CA ARG A 962 -7.59 54.04 -35.97
C ARG A 962 -6.30 54.63 -35.35
N ASP A 963 -6.17 54.57 -34.03
CA ASP A 963 -5.03 55.13 -33.30
C ASP A 963 -3.70 54.45 -33.70
N GLN A 964 -2.59 55.19 -33.65
CA GLN A 964 -1.26 54.67 -33.98
C GLN A 964 -0.85 53.50 -33.07
N TYR A 965 -1.35 53.45 -31.83
CA TYR A 965 -1.00 52.42 -30.86
C TYR A 965 -1.98 51.23 -30.93
N PRO A 966 -1.49 49.99 -31.18
CA PRO A 966 -2.34 48.80 -31.23
C PRO A 966 -3.15 48.53 -29.96
N TYR A 967 -2.62 48.93 -28.78
CA TYR A 967 -3.32 48.79 -27.51
C TYR A 967 -4.59 49.65 -27.46
N THR A 968 -4.50 50.91 -27.91
CA THR A 968 -5.62 51.84 -27.99
C THR A 968 -6.68 51.31 -28.96
N ARG A 969 -6.27 50.87 -30.16
CA ARG A 969 -7.18 50.27 -31.14
C ARG A 969 -7.91 49.05 -30.60
N LYS A 970 -7.19 48.17 -29.90
CA LYS A 970 -7.74 46.96 -29.25
C LYS A 970 -8.79 47.29 -28.20
N ARG A 971 -8.50 48.24 -27.30
CA ARG A 971 -9.44 48.66 -26.24
C ARG A 971 -10.64 49.39 -26.82
N ALA A 972 -10.44 50.19 -27.87
CA ALA A 972 -11.50 50.84 -28.61
C ALA A 972 -12.45 49.83 -29.27
N ALA A 973 -11.92 48.85 -30.02
CA ALA A 973 -12.71 47.79 -30.64
C ALA A 973 -13.58 47.03 -29.61
N ARG A 974 -13.04 46.77 -28.40
CA ARG A 974 -13.76 46.09 -27.33
C ARG A 974 -14.84 46.94 -26.67
N ALA A 975 -14.59 48.23 -26.45
CA ALA A 975 -15.59 49.14 -25.88
C ALA A 975 -16.76 49.39 -26.86
N LEU A 976 -16.45 49.44 -28.16
CA LEU A 976 -17.44 49.57 -29.23
C LEU A 976 -18.42 48.39 -29.33
N ALA A 977 -18.10 47.23 -28.73
CA ALA A 977 -18.99 46.07 -28.69
C ALA A 977 -20.37 46.35 -28.07
N TYR A 978 -20.45 47.34 -27.16
CA TYR A 978 -21.68 47.70 -26.46
C TYR A 978 -22.44 48.84 -27.14
N SER A 979 -21.95 49.34 -28.28
CA SER A 979 -22.62 50.41 -29.03
C SER A 979 -23.80 49.89 -29.85
N LYS A 980 -24.89 50.68 -29.86
CA LYS A 980 -26.05 50.48 -30.75
C LYS A 980 -25.89 51.14 -32.12
N ASP A 981 -24.84 51.94 -32.31
CA ASP A 981 -24.58 52.64 -33.58
C ASP A 981 -24.25 51.64 -34.71
N SER A 982 -24.91 51.79 -35.85
CA SER A 982 -24.77 50.91 -37.02
C SER A 982 -23.42 51.09 -37.74
N ARG A 983 -22.80 52.27 -37.66
CA ARG A 983 -21.48 52.57 -38.25
C ARG A 983 -20.38 51.69 -37.65
N VAL A 984 -20.56 51.30 -36.39
CA VAL A 984 -19.61 50.47 -35.63
C VAL A 984 -19.44 49.08 -36.24
N LEU A 985 -20.47 48.52 -36.87
CA LEU A 985 -20.38 47.23 -37.55
C LEU A 985 -19.29 47.27 -38.63
N THR A 986 -19.32 48.28 -39.49
CA THR A 986 -18.33 48.47 -40.56
C THR A 986 -16.94 48.73 -39.98
N CYS A 987 -16.82 49.52 -38.90
CA CYS A 987 -15.54 49.76 -38.23
C CYS A 987 -14.92 48.47 -37.66
N LEU A 988 -15.72 47.63 -37.01
CA LEU A 988 -15.27 46.37 -36.43
C LEU A 988 -14.95 45.33 -37.51
N ILE A 989 -15.71 45.27 -38.61
CA ILE A 989 -15.39 44.41 -39.76
C ILE A 989 -14.04 44.82 -40.36
N ASN A 990 -13.77 46.13 -40.51
CA ASN A 990 -12.47 46.59 -41.00
C ASN A 990 -11.33 46.23 -40.03
N ALA A 991 -11.58 46.32 -38.71
CA ALA A 991 -10.60 45.94 -37.69
C ALA A 991 -10.28 44.43 -37.65
N LEU A 992 -11.07 43.57 -38.29
CA LEU A 992 -10.70 42.16 -38.52
C LEU A 992 -9.48 42.01 -39.43
N ASN A 993 -9.08 43.06 -40.17
CA ASN A 993 -7.89 43.07 -41.03
C ASN A 993 -6.74 43.90 -40.44
N ASP A 994 -6.78 44.26 -39.15
CA ASP A 994 -5.72 45.04 -38.51
C ASP A 994 -4.37 44.29 -38.53
N PRO A 995 -3.23 44.97 -38.75
CA PRO A 995 -1.91 44.33 -38.71
C PRO A 995 -1.60 43.68 -37.36
N ASN A 996 -2.22 44.12 -36.27
CA ASN A 996 -2.03 43.54 -34.96
C ASN A 996 -3.06 42.42 -34.66
N PRO A 997 -2.63 41.18 -34.38
CA PRO A 997 -3.55 40.07 -34.10
C PRO A 997 -4.41 40.29 -32.85
N GLY A 998 -3.91 41.04 -31.86
CA GLY A 998 -4.67 41.39 -30.67
C GLY A 998 -5.85 42.32 -30.95
N VAL A 999 -5.76 43.17 -31.97
CA VAL A 999 -6.86 44.03 -32.44
C VAL A 999 -7.87 43.20 -33.22
N ARG A 1000 -7.40 42.33 -34.15
CA ARG A 1000 -8.26 41.40 -34.91
C ARG A 1000 -9.11 40.51 -33.99
N ALA A 1001 -8.49 39.91 -32.97
CA ALA A 1001 -9.19 39.09 -31.98
C ALA A 1001 -10.23 39.89 -31.17
N SER A 1002 -9.91 41.12 -30.79
CA SER A 1002 -10.83 41.99 -30.07
C SER A 1002 -12.01 42.44 -30.95
N ALA A 1003 -11.77 42.71 -32.23
CA ALA A 1003 -12.83 43.01 -33.20
C ALA A 1003 -13.76 41.81 -33.40
N ALA A 1004 -13.23 40.59 -33.53
CA ALA A 1004 -14.02 39.37 -33.63
C ALA A 1004 -14.93 39.17 -32.40
N LEU A 1005 -14.38 39.30 -31.19
CA LEU A 1005 -15.16 39.20 -29.96
C LEU A 1005 -16.23 40.29 -29.86
N ALA A 1006 -15.92 41.52 -30.26
CA ALA A 1006 -16.85 42.64 -30.23
C ALA A 1006 -18.05 42.39 -31.16
N LEU A 1007 -17.81 41.89 -32.38
CA LEU A 1007 -18.85 41.51 -33.33
C LEU A 1007 -19.76 40.40 -32.78
N GLY A 1008 -19.19 39.41 -32.10
CA GLY A 1008 -19.96 38.35 -31.44
C GLY A 1008 -20.80 38.84 -30.25
N ILE A 1009 -20.31 39.81 -29.47
CA ILE A 1009 -21.05 40.42 -28.35
C ILE A 1009 -22.20 41.29 -28.86
N LYS A 1010 -21.97 42.06 -29.92
CA LYS A 1010 -22.99 42.94 -30.51
C LYS A 1010 -24.15 42.15 -31.12
N GLY A 1011 -23.92 40.90 -31.53
CA GLY A 1011 -24.96 40.01 -32.04
C GLY A 1011 -25.32 40.24 -33.51
N GLU A 1012 -24.51 41.00 -34.25
CA GLU A 1012 -24.83 41.42 -35.63
C GLU A 1012 -24.56 40.28 -36.63
N SER A 1013 -25.63 39.68 -37.15
CA SER A 1013 -25.55 38.59 -38.14
C SER A 1013 -24.91 39.02 -39.47
N GLY A 1014 -24.82 40.33 -39.75
CA GLY A 1014 -24.11 40.90 -40.90
C GLY A 1014 -22.59 40.64 -40.89
N ALA A 1015 -22.01 40.34 -39.71
CA ALA A 1015 -20.58 40.07 -39.58
C ALA A 1015 -20.19 38.60 -39.84
N VAL A 1016 -21.16 37.70 -39.99
CA VAL A 1016 -20.94 36.25 -40.07
C VAL A 1016 -20.04 35.85 -41.24
N VAL A 1017 -20.20 36.49 -42.40
CA VAL A 1017 -19.37 36.20 -43.59
C VAL A 1017 -17.90 36.59 -43.35
N SER A 1018 -17.67 37.77 -42.78
CA SER A 1018 -16.32 38.26 -42.45
C SER A 1018 -15.67 37.40 -41.36
N LEU A 1019 -16.43 37.03 -40.32
CA LEU A 1019 -15.97 36.13 -39.26
C LEU A 1019 -15.63 34.74 -39.80
N ASN A 1020 -16.45 34.17 -40.68
CA ASN A 1020 -16.16 32.87 -41.31
C ASN A 1020 -14.84 32.90 -42.09
N ARG A 1021 -14.51 34.01 -42.77
CA ARG A 1021 -13.21 34.18 -43.45
C ARG A 1021 -12.05 34.21 -42.45
N SER A 1022 -12.23 34.86 -41.31
CA SER A 1022 -11.23 34.95 -40.24
C SER A 1022 -11.03 33.66 -39.43
N LEU A 1023 -11.78 32.58 -39.70
CA LEU A 1023 -11.46 31.24 -39.18
C LEU A 1023 -10.14 30.70 -39.74
N SER A 1024 -9.63 31.28 -40.83
CA SER A 1024 -8.33 30.93 -41.44
C SER A 1024 -7.23 31.94 -41.12
N ASP A 1025 -7.40 32.80 -40.11
CA ASP A 1025 -6.37 33.78 -39.71
C ASP A 1025 -5.05 33.08 -39.32
N GLU A 1026 -3.90 33.69 -39.61
CA GLU A 1026 -2.58 33.17 -39.25
C GLU A 1026 -2.44 32.95 -37.74
N ASP A 1027 -3.06 33.81 -36.93
CA ASP A 1027 -2.92 33.81 -35.49
C ASP A 1027 -3.98 32.93 -34.81
N LYS A 1028 -3.51 32.00 -33.99
CA LYS A 1028 -4.34 31.03 -33.26
C LYS A 1028 -5.32 31.70 -32.28
N GLU A 1029 -4.95 32.83 -31.67
CA GLU A 1029 -5.82 33.53 -30.72
C GLU A 1029 -6.98 34.18 -31.47
N VAL A 1030 -6.71 34.76 -32.65
CA VAL A 1030 -7.75 35.28 -33.55
C VAL A 1030 -8.72 34.19 -33.97
N ARG A 1031 -8.23 33.04 -34.48
CA ARG A 1031 -9.11 31.92 -34.87
C ARG A 1031 -10.00 31.42 -33.72
N SER A 1032 -9.46 31.37 -32.49
CA SER A 1032 -10.24 30.98 -31.31
C SER A 1032 -11.29 32.03 -30.92
N ALA A 1033 -10.96 33.31 -31.04
CA ALA A 1033 -11.88 34.43 -30.77
C ALA A 1033 -13.03 34.46 -31.78
N VAL A 1034 -12.73 34.18 -33.05
CA VAL A 1034 -13.71 34.05 -34.13
C VAL A 1034 -14.65 32.88 -33.87
N ALA A 1035 -14.15 31.70 -33.51
CA ALA A 1035 -15.00 30.55 -33.16
C ALA A 1035 -15.96 30.87 -31.99
N TYR A 1036 -15.47 31.58 -30.97
CA TYR A 1036 -16.31 32.05 -29.86
C TYR A 1036 -17.33 33.11 -30.29
N ALA A 1037 -16.98 34.03 -31.19
CA ALA A 1037 -17.91 35.00 -31.74
C ALA A 1037 -19.05 34.31 -32.50
N LEU A 1038 -18.72 33.35 -33.36
CA LEU A 1038 -19.69 32.55 -34.12
C LEU A 1038 -20.59 31.71 -33.20
N GLN A 1039 -20.05 31.18 -32.09
CA GLN A 1039 -20.84 30.52 -31.04
C GLN A 1039 -21.92 31.45 -30.46
N LYS A 1040 -21.59 32.73 -30.24
CA LYS A 1040 -22.53 33.72 -29.68
C LYS A 1040 -23.61 34.10 -30.69
N LEU A 1041 -23.25 34.22 -31.96
CA LEU A 1041 -24.19 34.54 -33.03
C LEU A 1041 -25.16 33.40 -33.33
N ARG A 1042 -24.75 32.15 -33.11
CA ARG A 1042 -25.55 30.93 -33.35
C ARG A 1042 -26.10 30.82 -34.78
N ASP A 1043 -25.42 31.44 -35.74
CA ASP A 1043 -25.84 31.47 -37.13
C ASP A 1043 -25.44 30.17 -37.86
N LYS A 1044 -26.41 29.51 -38.48
CA LYS A 1044 -26.21 28.24 -39.20
C LYS A 1044 -25.31 28.36 -40.42
N ARG A 1045 -25.08 29.56 -40.95
CA ARG A 1045 -24.13 29.82 -42.04
C ARG A 1045 -22.67 29.54 -41.63
N SER A 1046 -22.39 29.46 -40.33
CA SER A 1046 -21.05 29.17 -39.81
C SER A 1046 -20.76 27.68 -39.60
N VAL A 1047 -21.74 26.80 -39.76
CA VAL A 1047 -21.58 25.36 -39.47
C VAL A 1047 -20.52 24.71 -40.37
N GLU A 1048 -20.58 24.91 -41.69
CA GLU A 1048 -19.58 24.33 -42.61
C GLU A 1048 -18.17 24.89 -42.39
N PRO A 1049 -17.95 26.22 -42.28
CA PRO A 1049 -16.65 26.77 -41.93
C PRO A 1049 -16.10 26.25 -40.59
N LEU A 1050 -16.96 26.08 -39.58
CA LEU A 1050 -16.57 25.52 -38.29
C LEU A 1050 -16.22 24.02 -38.39
N ILE A 1051 -16.94 23.25 -39.20
CA ILE A 1051 -16.59 21.84 -39.46
C ILE A 1051 -15.19 21.74 -40.08
N ILE A 1052 -14.84 22.61 -41.03
CA ILE A 1052 -13.49 22.67 -41.61
C ILE A 1052 -12.45 23.00 -40.52
N ALA A 1053 -12.76 23.95 -39.63
CA ALA A 1053 -11.89 24.37 -38.54
C ALA A 1053 -11.69 23.30 -37.43
N LEU A 1054 -12.42 22.17 -37.45
CA LEU A 1054 -12.14 21.04 -36.56
C LEU A 1054 -10.75 20.42 -36.81
N ASN A 1055 -10.16 20.66 -37.98
CA ASN A 1055 -8.82 20.18 -38.34
C ASN A 1055 -7.68 21.14 -37.95
N ASP A 1056 -7.97 22.22 -37.20
CA ASP A 1056 -6.94 23.19 -36.81
C ASP A 1056 -5.77 22.52 -36.05
N PRO A 1057 -4.50 22.87 -36.33
CA PRO A 1057 -3.36 22.31 -35.60
C PRO A 1057 -3.37 22.68 -34.12
N ASN A 1058 -4.03 23.78 -33.73
CA ASN A 1058 -4.07 24.24 -32.36
C ASN A 1058 -5.24 23.63 -31.58
N ARG A 1059 -4.93 22.92 -30.49
CA ARG A 1059 -5.93 22.32 -29.60
C ARG A 1059 -6.93 23.32 -29.00
N LEU A 1060 -6.54 24.56 -28.71
CA LEU A 1060 -7.45 25.55 -28.11
C LEU A 1060 -8.48 26.01 -29.13
N VAL A 1061 -8.07 26.17 -30.38
CA VAL A 1061 -8.97 26.48 -31.50
C VAL A 1061 -9.94 25.32 -31.72
N LYS A 1062 -9.45 24.08 -31.82
CA LYS A 1062 -10.30 22.88 -31.94
C LYS A 1062 -11.35 22.79 -30.83
N ALA A 1063 -10.96 23.05 -29.58
CA ALA A 1063 -11.90 23.06 -28.47
C ALA A 1063 -12.97 24.17 -28.66
N ALA A 1064 -12.58 25.40 -28.98
CA ALA A 1064 -13.50 26.51 -29.20
C ALA A 1064 -14.49 26.22 -30.34
N VAL A 1065 -14.02 25.61 -31.43
CA VAL A 1065 -14.85 25.18 -32.58
C VAL A 1065 -15.86 24.12 -32.16
N ILE A 1066 -15.46 23.11 -31.38
CA ILE A 1066 -16.38 22.09 -30.86
C ILE A 1066 -17.47 22.71 -29.98
N TRP A 1067 -17.10 23.66 -29.11
CA TRP A 1067 -18.07 24.39 -28.28
C TRP A 1067 -19.03 25.23 -29.12
N ALA A 1068 -18.55 25.85 -30.20
CA ALA A 1068 -19.36 26.62 -31.14
C ALA A 1068 -20.39 25.73 -31.85
N LEU A 1069 -19.95 24.61 -32.44
CA LEU A 1069 -20.82 23.65 -33.10
C LEU A 1069 -21.88 23.07 -32.16
N MET A 1070 -21.48 22.76 -30.91
CA MET A 1070 -22.38 22.27 -29.87
C MET A 1070 -23.49 23.26 -29.50
N ASP A 1071 -23.16 24.55 -29.38
CA ASP A 1071 -24.14 25.58 -29.01
C ASP A 1071 -24.99 26.07 -30.19
N ILE A 1072 -24.48 25.97 -31.43
CA ILE A 1072 -25.29 26.15 -32.65
C ILE A 1072 -26.29 24.98 -32.79
N GLY A 1073 -25.88 23.76 -32.43
CA GLY A 1073 -26.77 22.59 -32.35
C GLY A 1073 -27.21 22.05 -33.71
N ASP A 1074 -26.54 22.41 -34.80
CA ASP A 1074 -26.91 21.97 -36.15
C ASP A 1074 -26.50 20.50 -36.38
N PRO A 1075 -27.44 19.61 -36.79
CA PRO A 1075 -27.17 18.18 -36.99
C PRO A 1075 -26.05 17.86 -37.98
N ARG A 1076 -25.74 18.76 -38.92
CA ARG A 1076 -24.62 18.58 -39.88
C ARG A 1076 -23.27 18.40 -39.18
N SER A 1077 -23.14 18.91 -37.96
CA SER A 1077 -21.90 18.81 -37.17
C SER A 1077 -21.72 17.49 -36.41
N ILE A 1078 -22.77 16.65 -36.28
CA ILE A 1078 -22.73 15.43 -35.49
C ILE A 1078 -21.71 14.43 -36.04
N GLU A 1079 -21.76 14.12 -37.33
CA GLU A 1079 -20.84 13.16 -37.93
C GLU A 1079 -19.35 13.62 -37.89
N PRO A 1080 -19.01 14.88 -38.23
CA PRO A 1080 -17.67 15.43 -37.98
C PRO A 1080 -17.22 15.33 -36.52
N LEU A 1081 -18.09 15.63 -35.55
CA LEU A 1081 -17.76 15.53 -34.13
C LEU A 1081 -17.52 14.09 -33.68
N ILE A 1082 -18.22 13.11 -34.27
CA ILE A 1082 -17.94 11.68 -34.04
C ILE A 1082 -16.55 11.33 -34.56
N LYS A 1083 -16.15 11.83 -35.75
CA LYS A 1083 -14.79 11.64 -36.27
C LYS A 1083 -13.74 12.26 -35.32
N THR A 1084 -14.03 13.39 -34.68
CA THR A 1084 -13.15 14.04 -33.68
C THR A 1084 -12.94 13.21 -32.40
N LEU A 1085 -13.75 12.17 -32.13
CA LEU A 1085 -13.47 11.22 -31.05
C LEU A 1085 -12.18 10.40 -31.29
N ARG A 1086 -11.63 10.42 -32.51
CA ARG A 1086 -10.34 9.81 -32.87
C ARG A 1086 -9.15 10.79 -32.80
N ASP A 1087 -9.35 12.02 -32.35
CA ASP A 1087 -8.27 13.02 -32.26
C ASP A 1087 -7.15 12.54 -31.31
N GLN A 1088 -5.89 12.86 -31.65
CA GLN A 1088 -4.70 12.48 -30.88
C GLN A 1088 -4.71 13.08 -29.46
N ASP A 1089 -5.22 14.30 -29.28
CA ASP A 1089 -5.28 14.96 -27.97
C ASP A 1089 -6.46 14.42 -27.13
N PRO A 1090 -6.18 13.79 -25.96
CA PRO A 1090 -7.23 13.26 -25.08
C PRO A 1090 -8.25 14.29 -24.60
N SER A 1091 -7.84 15.56 -24.49
CA SER A 1091 -8.68 16.68 -24.09
C SER A 1091 -9.73 16.96 -25.15
N ILE A 1092 -9.34 16.92 -26.43
CA ILE A 1092 -10.22 17.14 -27.57
C ILE A 1092 -11.25 16.02 -27.68
N ARG A 1093 -10.82 14.75 -27.54
CA ARG A 1093 -11.76 13.61 -27.48
C ARG A 1093 -12.82 13.78 -26.38
N SER A 1094 -12.41 14.32 -25.22
CA SER A 1094 -13.33 14.55 -24.11
C SER A 1094 -14.32 15.69 -24.36
N VAL A 1095 -13.90 16.74 -25.06
CA VAL A 1095 -14.76 17.87 -25.40
C VAL A 1095 -15.74 17.48 -26.51
N ALA A 1096 -15.29 16.76 -27.54
CA ALA A 1096 -16.13 16.18 -28.60
C ALA A 1096 -17.21 15.25 -28.02
N LEU A 1097 -16.84 14.35 -27.09
CA LEU A 1097 -17.80 13.49 -26.42
C LEU A 1097 -18.87 14.29 -25.65
N ARG A 1098 -18.47 15.36 -24.96
CA ARG A 1098 -19.43 16.21 -24.23
C ARG A 1098 -20.37 16.93 -25.20
N ALA A 1099 -19.84 17.41 -26.32
CA ALA A 1099 -20.64 18.05 -27.36
C ALA A 1099 -21.68 17.09 -27.94
N LEU A 1100 -21.26 15.88 -28.34
CA LEU A 1100 -22.15 14.84 -28.84
C LEU A 1100 -23.25 14.50 -27.83
N LYS A 1101 -22.89 14.27 -26.56
CA LYS A 1101 -23.87 14.01 -25.48
C LYS A 1101 -24.89 15.13 -25.32
N LYS A 1102 -24.45 16.39 -25.39
CA LYS A 1102 -25.34 17.55 -25.23
C LYS A 1102 -26.27 17.70 -26.44
N MET A 1103 -25.77 17.48 -27.65
CA MET A 1103 -26.54 17.65 -28.88
C MET A 1103 -27.51 16.50 -29.14
N THR A 1104 -27.18 15.28 -28.70
CA THR A 1104 -27.96 14.07 -29.02
C THR A 1104 -28.72 13.49 -27.84
N GLY A 1105 -28.34 13.81 -26.59
CA GLY A 1105 -28.88 13.16 -25.39
C GLY A 1105 -28.32 11.76 -25.12
N GLU A 1106 -27.62 11.17 -26.08
CA GLU A 1106 -27.13 9.79 -26.03
C GLU A 1106 -25.70 9.66 -25.48
N SER A 1107 -25.28 8.46 -25.09
CA SER A 1107 -23.94 8.24 -24.53
C SER A 1107 -23.35 6.86 -24.85
N PHE A 1108 -22.60 6.76 -25.94
CA PHE A 1108 -21.87 5.54 -26.33
C PHE A 1108 -20.40 5.53 -25.88
N SER A 1109 -20.06 6.24 -24.80
CA SER A 1109 -18.68 6.43 -24.35
C SER A 1109 -17.79 7.08 -25.44
N ARG A 1110 -16.49 6.79 -25.49
CA ARG A 1110 -15.55 7.33 -26.50
C ARG A 1110 -15.47 6.48 -27.77
N ASP A 1111 -16.38 5.53 -27.96
CA ASP A 1111 -16.38 4.61 -29.10
C ASP A 1111 -16.98 5.29 -30.35
N PRO A 1112 -16.15 5.69 -31.34
CA PRO A 1112 -16.65 6.39 -32.53
C PRO A 1112 -17.51 5.49 -33.42
N GLU A 1113 -17.35 4.18 -33.37
CA GLU A 1113 -18.08 3.22 -34.21
C GLU A 1113 -19.51 3.03 -33.70
N ALA A 1114 -19.67 2.92 -32.38
CA ALA A 1114 -20.99 2.91 -31.75
C ALA A 1114 -21.78 4.21 -32.02
N TRP A 1115 -21.10 5.37 -31.94
CA TRP A 1115 -21.69 6.66 -32.27
C TRP A 1115 -22.09 6.77 -33.75
N LEU A 1116 -21.23 6.33 -34.69
CA LEU A 1116 -21.53 6.35 -36.13
C LEU A 1116 -22.69 5.42 -36.49
N LYS A 1117 -22.70 4.21 -35.92
CA LYS A 1117 -23.76 3.22 -36.13
C LYS A 1117 -25.11 3.79 -35.70
N TRP A 1118 -25.20 4.31 -34.47
CA TRP A 1118 -26.42 4.96 -33.97
C TRP A 1118 -26.84 6.12 -34.87
N TRP A 1119 -25.92 7.02 -35.22
CA TRP A 1119 -26.26 8.19 -36.03
C TRP A 1119 -26.81 7.81 -37.41
N ASN A 1120 -26.20 6.82 -38.07
CA ASN A 1120 -26.67 6.30 -39.36
C ASN A 1120 -28.07 5.64 -39.28
N GLU A 1121 -28.40 5.04 -38.13
CA GLU A 1121 -29.72 4.45 -37.88
C GLU A 1121 -30.79 5.52 -37.58
N THR A 1122 -30.40 6.68 -37.03
CA THR A 1122 -31.33 7.73 -36.56
C THR A 1122 -31.45 8.98 -37.45
N LYS A 1123 -30.55 9.22 -38.42
CA LYS A 1123 -30.47 10.45 -39.25
C LYS A 1123 -31.60 10.57 -40.32
N LYS A 1124 -32.76 9.94 -40.12
CA LYS A 1124 -33.90 10.07 -41.05
C LYS A 1124 -34.53 11.45 -41.01
#